data_AF-A0AAN7FIP9-F1
#
_entry.id   AF-A0AAN7FIP9-F1
#
_cell.length_a   1.000
_cell.length_b   1.000
_cell.length_c   1.000
_cell.angle_alpha   90.00
_cell.angle_beta   90.00
_cell.angle_gamma   90.00
#
_symmetry.space_group_name_H-M   'P 1'
#
loop_
_entity.id
_entity.type
_entity.pdbx_description
1 polymer ?
#
loop_
_entity_poly.entity_id
_entity_poly.type
_entity_poly.pdbx_seq_one_letter_code
_entity_poly.pdbx_strand_id
1 'polypeptide(L)'
;MVILRFLISGDPDLIRRIGSATAREVRATGIPYTFAPCVAVCRDPRWGRCYESYSEDPKIVKMMTEIISGLQGELPNNSYVSHPYIEGKNKVAACAKHYVGDGGTVKGINENDTVVTPRVLFGIHMPPYYVSIIKGVSTIMVSYSSVNGVKMHANERLVTRFLKKRLHFEGFVISDWQGLDRITSPPHANYTYSIQAAILAGIDMVMVPYNYPEFIDGLTDLVNKNVIPMSRIDDAVSRILRVKFTLGLFENPMADNSLADMLGAQENRDIAREAVRKSLVLLKNGKPTYAGGFLPLIKKQPKILVVGTHADNLGYQCGGWTIEWQGLSGNDLTIGTTILKGIQETVDPSTKVEFIENPDPATVRFSSFSYAIVVVGEKPYAETNGDNMDLTLPDPGPSIINNTCSNIKCVVVVISGRPLVLEPYVESMDGLVAAWLPGTEGKGVAEVLFGDYGFTGKLARTWFRRVDQLPMNIGDPNYDPLFPFGFGLTTEPSVQTEISLRRQRYERYAEGQAQSQENKGGNAKPESQSKGIASRRVPHLKREMDQMRELMNEMRENMRMANLVDDLVPRTDSPFIASINNHPLPLKFKMPSLDSYDGTRDPFDHIATFKTTMHVQRVLDKIMCKAFPTTLKGPARVWFSKMPLYTVSSFEELTKLFVNNFIGGQRHKCSLSNLLIIEQRENESLRSFITYFNGEALTVDEMDDKLLLVAFHNGVNSDLFIHKLYELEPQIMVELVHSAQNFMNIEDVIIAKKRKRVEQMEADLSHHPE
;
A
#
# COMPACT_ATOMS: atom_id res chain seq x y z
N MET A 1 9.12 -12.18 -18.20
CA MET A 1 8.49 -11.63 -16.96
C MET A 1 7.36 -10.61 -17.21
N VAL A 2 6.98 -10.28 -18.46
CA VAL A 2 5.92 -9.28 -18.74
C VAL A 2 4.48 -9.82 -18.56
N ILE A 3 4.33 -11.15 -18.62
CA ILE A 3 3.08 -11.90 -18.85
C ILE A 3 1.94 -11.69 -17.80
N LEU A 4 2.21 -11.21 -16.57
CA LEU A 4 1.24 -11.32 -15.45
C LEU A 4 0.78 -10.03 -14.79
N ARG A 5 1.07 -8.87 -15.38
CA ARG A 5 0.96 -7.61 -14.65
C ARG A 5 -0.44 -6.97 -14.68
N PHE A 6 -1.49 -7.74 -14.99
CA PHE A 6 -2.87 -7.22 -15.11
C PHE A 6 -3.97 -8.11 -14.53
N LEU A 7 -3.60 -9.06 -13.67
CA LEU A 7 -4.53 -10.01 -13.06
C LEU A 7 -4.98 -9.57 -11.67
N ILE A 8 -6.29 -9.36 -11.46
CA ILE A 8 -6.87 -9.36 -10.09
C ILE A 8 -7.14 -10.79 -9.60
N SER A 9 -6.91 -11.84 -10.40
CA SER A 9 -7.29 -13.21 -10.04
C SER A 9 -6.63 -13.74 -8.77
N GLY A 10 -5.74 -12.98 -8.13
CA GLY A 10 -5.38 -13.23 -6.73
C GLY A 10 -4.76 -14.61 -6.57
N ASP A 11 -3.86 -14.96 -7.50
CA ASP A 11 -3.10 -16.20 -7.46
C ASP A 11 -1.62 -15.93 -7.07
N PRO A 12 -1.36 -15.57 -5.81
CA PRO A 12 -0.01 -15.40 -5.29
C PRO A 12 0.85 -16.65 -5.47
N ASP A 13 0.24 -17.85 -5.51
CA ASP A 13 0.95 -19.11 -5.77
C ASP A 13 1.54 -19.15 -7.18
N LEU A 14 0.74 -18.84 -8.20
CA LEU A 14 1.22 -18.76 -9.58
C LEU A 14 2.41 -17.78 -9.69
N ILE A 15 2.29 -16.60 -9.08
CA ILE A 15 3.33 -15.57 -9.09
C ILE A 15 4.63 -16.06 -8.43
N ARG A 16 4.52 -16.80 -7.33
CA ARG A 16 5.65 -17.46 -6.66
C ARG A 16 6.27 -18.55 -7.54
N ARG A 17 5.47 -19.37 -8.23
CA ARG A 17 5.96 -20.38 -9.19
C ARG A 17 6.69 -19.74 -10.36
N ILE A 18 6.22 -18.59 -10.87
CA ILE A 18 6.90 -17.80 -11.90
C ILE A 18 8.23 -17.25 -11.39
N GLY A 19 8.29 -16.72 -10.16
CA GLY A 19 9.54 -16.31 -9.55
C GLY A 19 10.52 -17.48 -9.45
N SER A 20 10.05 -18.67 -9.08
CA SER A 20 10.89 -19.88 -8.99
C SER A 20 11.40 -20.34 -10.37
N ALA A 21 10.54 -20.34 -11.40
CA ALA A 21 10.93 -20.63 -12.77
C ALA A 21 11.97 -19.61 -13.28
N THR A 22 11.73 -18.33 -13.04
CA THR A 22 12.64 -17.24 -13.40
C THR A 22 14.00 -17.40 -12.72
N ALA A 23 14.04 -17.72 -11.42
CA ALA A 23 15.30 -17.95 -10.71
C ALA A 23 16.12 -19.08 -11.34
N ARG A 24 15.48 -20.18 -11.75
CA ARG A 24 16.15 -21.30 -12.44
C ARG A 24 16.71 -20.87 -13.78
N GLU A 25 15.93 -20.15 -14.60
CA GLU A 25 16.39 -19.69 -15.92
C GLU A 25 17.51 -18.65 -15.81
N VAL A 26 17.44 -17.74 -14.82
CA VAL A 26 18.52 -16.78 -14.57
C VAL A 26 19.79 -17.51 -14.12
N ARG A 27 19.68 -18.49 -13.21
CA ARG A 27 20.81 -19.31 -12.78
C ARG A 27 21.38 -20.21 -13.88
N ALA A 28 20.55 -20.67 -14.83
CA ALA A 28 20.99 -21.41 -16.02
C ALA A 28 22.00 -20.60 -16.87
N THR A 29 21.93 -19.27 -16.80
CA THR A 29 22.87 -18.35 -17.48
C THR A 29 24.03 -17.88 -16.59
N GLY A 30 24.17 -18.46 -15.37
CA GLY A 30 25.23 -18.13 -14.42
C GLY A 30 25.01 -16.84 -13.62
N ILE A 31 23.88 -16.15 -13.82
CA ILE A 31 23.60 -14.86 -13.17
C ILE A 31 22.98 -15.11 -11.78
N PRO A 32 23.48 -14.46 -10.70
CA PRO A 32 22.97 -14.69 -9.34
C PRO A 32 21.99 -13.61 -8.84
N TYR A 33 21.73 -12.57 -9.63
CA TYR A 33 20.98 -11.39 -9.21
C TYR A 33 20.06 -10.91 -10.34
N THR A 34 18.78 -10.67 -10.05
CA THR A 34 17.79 -10.16 -11.00
C THR A 34 17.11 -8.89 -10.52
N PHE A 35 16.92 -7.93 -11.43
CA PHE A 35 16.27 -6.64 -11.13
C PHE A 35 14.75 -6.74 -11.18
N ALA A 36 14.18 -7.56 -10.30
CA ALA A 36 12.73 -7.75 -10.15
C ALA A 36 12.36 -8.08 -8.70
N PRO A 37 11.14 -7.73 -8.23
CA PRO A 37 10.03 -7.12 -9.00
C PRO A 37 10.04 -5.59 -9.14
N CYS A 38 9.50 -5.10 -10.26
CA CYS A 38 8.93 -3.75 -10.30
C CYS A 38 7.62 -3.75 -9.50
N VAL A 39 7.59 -2.97 -8.41
CA VAL A 39 6.47 -2.85 -7.46
C VAL A 39 5.85 -1.45 -7.53
N ALA A 40 6.02 -0.77 -8.67
CA ALA A 40 5.33 0.46 -8.98
C ALA A 40 3.81 0.26 -8.86
N VAL A 41 3.13 1.30 -8.40
CA VAL A 41 1.67 1.42 -8.47
C VAL A 41 1.38 2.49 -9.51
N CYS A 42 1.24 2.08 -10.78
CA CYS A 42 0.98 3.00 -11.90
C CYS A 42 -0.40 3.66 -11.68
N ARG A 43 -0.44 5.00 -11.65
CA ARG A 43 -1.67 5.80 -11.45
C ARG A 43 -2.13 6.52 -12.72
N ASP A 44 -1.35 6.42 -13.79
CA ASP A 44 -1.65 7.00 -15.09
C ASP A 44 -1.12 6.09 -16.21
N PRO A 45 -2.00 5.48 -17.03
CA PRO A 45 -1.57 4.55 -18.07
C PRO A 45 -0.77 5.22 -19.20
N ARG A 46 -0.72 6.56 -19.29
CA ARG A 46 0.14 7.26 -20.26
C ARG A 46 1.62 6.93 -20.08
N TRP A 47 2.01 6.46 -18.89
CA TRP A 47 3.36 6.01 -18.59
C TRP A 47 3.79 4.80 -19.39
N GLY A 48 4.93 4.91 -20.07
CA GLY A 48 5.52 3.87 -20.91
C GLY A 48 6.03 2.64 -20.15
N ARG A 49 5.99 2.65 -18.82
CA ARG A 49 6.26 1.48 -17.98
C ARG A 49 5.03 0.99 -17.23
N CYS A 50 3.82 1.44 -17.58
CA CYS A 50 2.63 1.00 -16.89
C CYS A 50 2.41 -0.53 -16.99
N TYR A 51 2.91 -1.17 -18.06
CA TYR A 51 2.93 -2.63 -18.18
C TYR A 51 3.86 -3.32 -17.17
N GLU A 52 4.81 -2.60 -16.57
CA GLU A 52 5.64 -3.11 -15.49
C GLU A 52 4.94 -3.01 -14.13
N SER A 53 3.81 -2.31 -14.00
CA SER A 53 3.04 -2.22 -12.77
C SER A 53 1.96 -3.31 -12.71
N TYR A 54 1.89 -4.07 -11.61
CA TYR A 54 0.88 -5.14 -11.48
C TYR A 54 -0.57 -4.63 -11.39
N SER A 55 -0.78 -3.42 -10.88
CA SER A 55 -2.12 -2.83 -10.72
C SER A 55 -2.03 -1.32 -10.46
N GLU A 56 -3.15 -0.62 -10.57
CA GLU A 56 -3.32 0.70 -9.97
C GLU A 56 -3.67 0.64 -8.47
N ASP A 57 -4.08 -0.52 -7.95
CA ASP A 57 -4.40 -0.73 -6.53
C ASP A 57 -3.17 -1.27 -5.77
N PRO A 58 -2.67 -0.56 -4.75
CA PRO A 58 -1.54 -1.02 -3.94
C PRO A 58 -1.78 -2.38 -3.26
N LYS A 59 -3.03 -2.78 -2.98
CA LYS A 59 -3.34 -4.08 -2.37
C LYS A 59 -2.93 -5.24 -3.27
N ILE A 60 -3.19 -5.11 -4.57
CA ILE A 60 -2.79 -6.13 -5.55
C ILE A 60 -1.27 -6.14 -5.69
N VAL A 61 -0.63 -4.97 -5.76
CA VAL A 61 0.84 -4.90 -5.86
C VAL A 61 1.52 -5.51 -4.63
N LYS A 62 0.99 -5.29 -3.41
CA LYS A 62 1.43 -5.97 -2.17
C LYS A 62 1.35 -7.50 -2.31
N MET A 63 0.24 -8.03 -2.81
CA MET A 63 0.06 -9.47 -3.01
C MET A 63 1.05 -10.04 -4.05
N MET A 64 1.32 -9.31 -5.14
CA MET A 64 2.24 -9.77 -6.18
C MET A 64 3.72 -9.78 -5.76
N THR A 65 4.06 -9.24 -4.58
CA THR A 65 5.41 -9.39 -4.00
C THR A 65 5.79 -10.84 -3.69
N GLU A 66 4.86 -11.81 -3.75
CA GLU A 66 5.17 -13.26 -3.67
C GLU A 66 6.25 -13.71 -4.65
N ILE A 67 6.45 -12.99 -5.75
CA ILE A 67 7.53 -13.27 -6.68
C ILE A 67 8.90 -13.22 -6.01
N ILE A 68 9.07 -12.42 -4.95
CA ILE A 68 10.32 -12.33 -4.16
C ILE A 68 10.62 -13.69 -3.52
N SER A 69 9.62 -14.32 -2.90
CA SER A 69 9.77 -15.66 -2.31
C SER A 69 10.02 -16.73 -3.36
N GLY A 70 9.46 -16.58 -4.57
CA GLY A 70 9.82 -17.43 -5.70
C GLY A 70 11.30 -17.29 -6.10
N LEU A 71 11.75 -16.05 -6.26
CA LEU A 71 13.10 -15.69 -6.70
C LEU A 71 14.18 -16.06 -5.69
N GLN A 72 13.96 -15.75 -4.41
CA GLN A 72 14.94 -15.88 -3.34
C GLN A 72 14.78 -17.15 -2.50
N GLY A 73 13.60 -17.78 -2.51
CA GLY A 73 13.23 -18.87 -1.61
C GLY A 73 12.30 -18.43 -0.47
N GLU A 74 11.71 -19.40 0.23
CA GLU A 74 10.74 -19.15 1.31
C GLU A 74 11.45 -18.97 2.66
N LEU A 75 10.97 -18.02 3.46
CA LEU A 75 11.55 -17.77 4.77
C LEU A 75 11.30 -18.95 5.72
N PRO A 76 12.31 -19.38 6.51
CA PRO A 76 12.12 -20.44 7.50
C PRO A 76 11.01 -20.08 8.50
N ASN A 77 10.13 -21.03 8.80
CA ASN A 77 9.05 -20.93 9.78
C ASN A 77 8.05 -19.77 9.59
N ASN A 78 7.88 -19.25 8.36
CA ASN A 78 7.08 -18.03 8.09
C ASN A 78 7.50 -16.83 8.97
N SER A 79 8.78 -16.76 9.35
CA SER A 79 9.29 -15.63 10.12
C SER A 79 9.40 -14.41 9.23
N TYR A 80 9.04 -13.23 9.73
CA TYR A 80 9.33 -11.96 9.08
C TYR A 80 10.75 -11.54 9.45
N VAL A 81 11.53 -11.13 8.45
CA VAL A 81 12.89 -10.62 8.66
C VAL A 81 13.02 -9.27 7.97
N SER A 82 13.72 -8.33 8.60
CA SER A 82 14.15 -7.07 7.97
C SER A 82 15.48 -7.22 7.22
N HIS A 83 16.07 -8.41 7.30
CA HIS A 83 17.38 -8.75 6.75
C HIS A 83 17.23 -9.44 5.39
N PRO A 84 18.21 -9.29 4.47
CA PRO A 84 18.17 -9.99 3.18
C PRO A 84 18.14 -11.50 3.40
N TYR A 85 17.35 -12.22 2.60
CA TYR A 85 17.24 -13.68 2.65
C TYR A 85 17.30 -14.31 1.27
N ILE A 86 18.13 -15.34 1.12
CA ILE A 86 18.25 -16.15 -0.09
C ILE A 86 18.50 -17.60 0.37
N GLU A 87 17.65 -18.54 -0.05
CA GLU A 87 17.63 -19.92 0.43
C GLU A 87 18.85 -20.74 -0.03
N GLY A 88 19.46 -20.40 -1.17
CA GLY A 88 20.70 -21.05 -1.62
C GLY A 88 21.07 -20.82 -3.09
N LYS A 89 22.04 -21.60 -3.59
CA LYS A 89 22.68 -21.40 -4.90
C LYS A 89 21.75 -21.49 -6.12
N ASN A 90 20.60 -22.15 -5.99
CA ASN A 90 19.60 -22.28 -7.06
C ASN A 90 18.58 -21.12 -7.07
N LYS A 91 18.74 -20.15 -6.17
CA LYS A 91 17.92 -18.93 -6.06
C LYS A 91 18.75 -17.71 -6.45
N VAL A 92 18.08 -16.59 -6.69
CA VAL A 92 18.74 -15.33 -7.08
C VAL A 92 18.39 -14.23 -6.09
N ALA A 93 19.29 -13.27 -5.90
CA ALA A 93 18.93 -12.04 -5.22
C ALA A 93 17.82 -11.31 -6.02
N ALA A 94 16.81 -10.79 -5.32
CA ALA A 94 15.73 -10.00 -5.92
C ALA A 94 15.94 -8.48 -5.67
N CYS A 95 15.21 -7.66 -6.43
CA CYS A 95 15.27 -6.21 -6.39
C CYS A 95 13.86 -5.59 -6.46
N ALA A 96 13.37 -5.04 -5.35
CA ALA A 96 12.15 -4.25 -5.37
C ALA A 96 12.43 -2.87 -5.96
N LYS A 97 11.70 -2.48 -7.02
CA LYS A 97 11.98 -1.24 -7.78
C LYS A 97 10.72 -0.52 -8.31
N HIS A 98 10.74 0.80 -8.54
CA HIS A 98 11.83 1.74 -8.26
C HIS A 98 11.44 2.69 -7.12
N TYR A 99 12.24 2.70 -6.06
CA TYR A 99 11.94 3.36 -4.80
C TYR A 99 12.09 4.89 -4.95
N VAL A 100 11.06 5.70 -4.73
CA VAL A 100 9.65 5.35 -4.59
C VAL A 100 8.80 6.41 -5.29
N GLY A 101 7.60 6.02 -5.74
CA GLY A 101 6.66 6.92 -6.40
C GLY A 101 6.76 6.92 -7.92
N ASP A 102 7.59 6.07 -8.52
CA ASP A 102 7.78 5.95 -9.98
C ASP A 102 6.47 5.85 -10.77
N GLY A 103 5.47 5.12 -10.27
CA GLY A 103 4.15 5.01 -10.90
C GLY A 103 3.21 6.22 -10.73
N GLY A 104 3.61 7.27 -10.02
CA GLY A 104 2.79 8.43 -9.66
C GLY A 104 3.17 9.74 -10.36
N THR A 105 4.05 9.68 -11.36
CA THR A 105 4.57 10.89 -12.01
C THR A 105 3.48 11.70 -12.71
N VAL A 106 3.66 13.02 -12.76
CA VAL A 106 2.70 13.94 -13.39
C VAL A 106 2.47 13.54 -14.86
N LYS A 107 1.19 13.30 -15.19
CA LYS A 107 0.71 12.84 -16.51
C LYS A 107 1.30 11.50 -16.96
N GLY A 108 1.87 10.71 -16.04
CA GLY A 108 2.57 9.48 -16.36
C GLY A 108 3.85 9.70 -17.16
N ILE A 109 4.47 10.88 -17.14
CA ILE A 109 5.74 11.09 -17.86
C ILE A 109 6.86 10.35 -17.11
N ASN A 110 7.60 9.51 -17.82
CA ASN A 110 8.69 8.72 -17.26
C ASN A 110 9.76 9.62 -16.62
N GLU A 111 10.30 9.20 -15.47
CA GLU A 111 11.37 9.90 -14.72
C GLU A 111 11.04 11.31 -14.18
N ASN A 112 9.79 11.75 -14.36
CA ASN A 112 9.34 13.07 -13.99
C ASN A 112 9.06 13.19 -12.47
N ASP A 113 8.53 14.32 -12.03
CA ASP A 113 8.15 14.53 -10.64
C ASP A 113 6.82 13.84 -10.28
N THR A 114 6.80 13.26 -9.08
CA THR A 114 5.60 12.73 -8.42
C THR A 114 5.16 13.75 -7.37
N VAL A 115 4.13 14.52 -7.71
CA VAL A 115 3.58 15.57 -6.85
C VAL A 115 2.48 14.97 -5.98
N VAL A 116 2.75 14.81 -4.68
CA VAL A 116 2.00 13.90 -3.84
C VAL A 116 2.00 14.33 -2.36
N THR A 117 0.87 14.16 -1.68
CA THR A 117 0.81 14.35 -0.22
C THR A 117 1.43 13.16 0.52
N PRO A 118 1.91 13.32 1.77
CA PRO A 118 2.40 12.19 2.55
C PRO A 118 1.39 11.03 2.64
N ARG A 119 0.10 11.35 2.80
CA ARG A 119 -0.98 10.35 2.84
C ARG A 119 -1.01 9.48 1.58
N VAL A 120 -0.88 10.09 0.41
CA VAL A 120 -0.91 9.36 -0.87
C VAL A 120 0.41 8.61 -1.09
N LEU A 121 1.56 9.22 -0.78
CA LEU A 121 2.86 8.56 -0.91
C LEU A 121 2.94 7.28 -0.06
N PHE A 122 2.61 7.39 1.23
CA PHE A 122 2.68 6.28 2.17
C PHE A 122 1.49 5.32 2.06
N GLY A 123 0.34 5.78 1.56
CA GLY A 123 -0.85 4.94 1.36
C GLY A 123 -0.89 4.19 0.03
N ILE A 124 -0.22 4.69 -1.01
CA ILE A 124 -0.25 4.10 -2.36
C ILE A 124 1.12 3.56 -2.78
N HIS A 125 2.17 4.37 -2.75
CA HIS A 125 3.43 4.00 -3.39
C HIS A 125 4.41 3.26 -2.47
N MET A 126 4.33 3.49 -1.16
CA MET A 126 5.19 2.85 -0.16
C MET A 126 4.81 1.41 0.24
N PRO A 127 3.52 1.02 0.36
CA PRO A 127 3.15 -0.27 0.95
C PRO A 127 3.79 -1.51 0.30
N PRO A 128 4.00 -1.58 -1.03
CA PRO A 128 4.70 -2.73 -1.63
C PRO A 128 6.14 -2.91 -1.14
N TYR A 129 6.85 -1.84 -0.78
CA TYR A 129 8.21 -1.91 -0.23
C TYR A 129 8.23 -2.50 1.17
N TYR A 130 7.27 -2.12 2.02
CA TYR A 130 7.14 -2.73 3.35
C TYR A 130 7.00 -4.26 3.25
N VAL A 131 6.09 -4.72 2.38
CA VAL A 131 5.87 -6.16 2.18
C VAL A 131 7.10 -6.84 1.55
N SER A 132 7.82 -6.15 0.68
CA SER A 132 9.07 -6.67 0.09
C SER A 132 10.17 -6.84 1.15
N ILE A 133 10.31 -5.89 2.08
CA ILE A 133 11.31 -5.93 3.15
C ILE A 133 11.03 -7.08 4.11
N ILE A 134 9.80 -7.24 4.58
CA ILE A 134 9.46 -8.33 5.52
C ILE A 134 9.60 -9.73 4.90
N LYS A 135 9.60 -9.82 3.57
CA LYS A 135 9.91 -11.03 2.78
C LYS A 135 11.41 -11.22 2.54
N GLY A 136 12.26 -10.38 3.12
CA GLY A 136 13.71 -10.46 3.03
C GLY A 136 14.26 -10.08 1.66
N VAL A 137 13.62 -9.16 0.92
CA VAL A 137 14.15 -8.70 -0.38
C VAL A 137 15.60 -8.25 -0.23
N SER A 138 16.47 -8.71 -1.12
CA SER A 138 17.92 -8.50 -0.95
C SER A 138 18.37 -7.08 -1.32
N THR A 139 17.68 -6.46 -2.28
CA THR A 139 18.09 -5.17 -2.83
C THR A 139 16.87 -4.29 -3.14
N ILE A 140 17.08 -2.98 -3.12
CA ILE A 140 16.09 -1.99 -3.54
C ILE A 140 16.75 -1.02 -4.52
N MET A 141 16.14 -0.83 -5.69
CA MET A 141 16.63 0.12 -6.69
C MET A 141 15.89 1.44 -6.58
N VAL A 142 16.63 2.56 -6.58
CA VAL A 142 16.07 3.91 -6.46
C VAL A 142 15.58 4.43 -7.81
N SER A 143 14.42 5.09 -7.82
CA SER A 143 13.79 5.65 -9.02
C SER A 143 14.52 6.87 -9.57
N TYR A 144 14.49 7.05 -10.90
CA TYR A 144 14.85 8.33 -11.53
C TYR A 144 13.95 9.50 -11.15
N SER A 145 12.70 9.20 -10.78
CA SER A 145 11.68 10.20 -10.50
C SER A 145 12.06 11.10 -9.33
N SER A 146 11.36 12.24 -9.26
CA SER A 146 11.39 13.08 -8.07
C SER A 146 10.12 12.84 -7.25
N VAL A 147 10.19 13.14 -5.95
CA VAL A 147 9.02 13.25 -5.09
C VAL A 147 8.96 14.68 -4.58
N ASN A 148 7.92 15.41 -4.97
CA ASN A 148 7.74 16.84 -4.66
C ASN A 148 9.00 17.68 -4.96
N GLY A 149 9.58 17.48 -6.14
CA GLY A 149 10.74 18.23 -6.64
C GLY A 149 12.10 17.74 -6.16
N VAL A 150 12.17 16.73 -5.27
CA VAL A 150 13.44 16.15 -4.80
C VAL A 150 13.74 14.84 -5.52
N LYS A 151 14.85 14.79 -6.26
CA LYS A 151 15.32 13.58 -6.94
C LYS A 151 15.52 12.44 -5.95
N MET A 152 14.94 11.27 -6.24
CA MET A 152 15.02 10.12 -5.33
C MET A 152 16.45 9.65 -5.09
N HIS A 153 17.33 9.71 -6.10
CA HIS A 153 18.76 9.43 -5.94
C HIS A 153 19.50 10.36 -4.97
N ALA A 154 18.94 11.54 -4.65
CA ALA A 154 19.51 12.50 -3.70
C ALA A 154 18.66 12.66 -2.42
N ASN A 155 17.64 11.80 -2.22
CA ASN A 155 16.65 11.97 -1.15
C ASN A 155 17.05 11.22 0.13
N GLU A 156 17.94 11.81 0.94
CA GLU A 156 18.38 11.24 2.23
C GLU A 156 17.21 10.89 3.18
N ARG A 157 16.17 11.74 3.18
CA ARG A 157 15.00 11.56 4.03
C ARG A 157 14.27 10.25 3.71
N LEU A 158 14.06 9.93 2.44
CA LEU A 158 13.36 8.71 2.06
C LEU A 158 14.28 7.50 1.97
N VAL A 159 15.52 7.65 1.50
CA VAL A 159 16.44 6.53 1.30
C VAL A 159 17.11 6.10 2.61
N THR A 160 17.66 7.04 3.37
CA THR A 160 18.32 6.70 4.64
C THR A 160 17.34 6.72 5.80
N ARG A 161 16.69 7.86 6.07
CA ARG A 161 15.89 8.01 7.31
C ARG A 161 14.63 7.14 7.28
N PHE A 162 13.98 6.99 6.14
CA PHE A 162 12.82 6.13 6.02
C PHE A 162 13.21 4.67 5.69
N LEU A 163 13.73 4.39 4.50
CA LEU A 163 13.96 3.01 4.09
C LEU A 163 14.93 2.25 5.01
N LYS A 164 16.12 2.81 5.26
CA LYS A 164 17.13 2.11 6.06
C LYS A 164 16.85 2.16 7.57
N LYS A 165 16.48 3.33 8.10
CA LYS A 165 16.33 3.53 9.56
C LYS A 165 14.94 3.24 10.09
N ARG A 166 13.89 3.62 9.36
CA ARG A 166 12.49 3.42 9.80
C ARG A 166 11.94 2.06 9.45
N LEU A 167 12.22 1.56 8.24
CA LEU A 167 11.79 0.23 7.79
C LEU A 167 12.83 -0.86 8.09
N HIS A 168 13.96 -0.49 8.70
CA HIS A 168 15.06 -1.40 9.03
C HIS A 168 15.55 -2.22 7.86
N PHE A 169 15.51 -1.69 6.63
CA PHE A 169 16.02 -2.42 5.48
C PHE A 169 17.53 -2.65 5.63
N GLU A 170 17.97 -3.92 5.65
CA GLU A 170 19.37 -4.28 5.83
C GLU A 170 20.06 -4.84 4.57
N GLY A 171 19.34 -4.93 3.46
CA GLY A 171 19.94 -5.16 2.14
C GLY A 171 20.72 -3.93 1.65
N PHE A 172 21.13 -3.95 0.38
CA PHE A 172 21.78 -2.79 -0.24
C PHE A 172 20.85 -2.05 -1.21
N VAL A 173 21.01 -0.73 -1.24
CA VAL A 173 20.31 0.19 -2.13
C VAL A 173 21.16 0.43 -3.37
N ILE A 174 20.61 0.14 -4.55
CA ILE A 174 21.29 0.33 -5.84
C ILE A 174 20.69 1.53 -6.59
N SER A 175 21.51 2.29 -7.32
CA SER A 175 20.99 3.27 -8.27
C SER A 175 20.40 2.58 -9.51
N ASP A 176 19.40 3.18 -10.14
CA ASP A 176 19.12 2.90 -11.55
C ASP A 176 20.29 3.34 -12.47
N TRP A 177 20.23 2.94 -13.75
CA TRP A 177 21.24 3.16 -14.77
C TRP A 177 21.56 4.64 -14.99
N GLN A 178 22.79 5.07 -14.68
CA GLN A 178 23.15 6.50 -14.72
C GLN A 178 22.20 7.39 -13.91
N GLY A 179 21.59 6.85 -12.84
CA GLY A 179 20.64 7.61 -12.03
C GLY A 179 21.29 8.80 -11.30
N LEU A 180 22.58 8.69 -10.98
CA LEU A 180 23.38 9.79 -10.42
C LEU A 180 23.52 10.93 -11.42
N ASP A 181 23.82 10.61 -12.68
CA ASP A 181 23.96 11.57 -13.77
C ASP A 181 22.70 12.42 -13.88
N ARG A 182 21.52 11.80 -13.72
CA ARG A 182 20.20 12.44 -13.84
C ARG A 182 19.75 13.19 -12.58
N ILE A 183 20.60 13.35 -11.58
CA ILE A 183 20.37 14.27 -10.45
C ILE A 183 20.43 15.72 -10.94
N THR A 184 21.34 16.03 -11.85
CA THR A 184 21.53 17.38 -12.39
C THR A 184 20.74 17.59 -13.68
N SER A 185 20.46 18.85 -14.02
CA SER A 185 19.90 19.24 -15.31
C SER A 185 20.84 20.25 -15.99
N PRO A 186 21.40 19.94 -17.17
CA PRO A 186 21.30 18.66 -17.89
C PRO A 186 21.97 17.49 -17.12
N PRO A 187 21.68 16.23 -17.48
CA PRO A 187 22.34 15.09 -16.88
C PRO A 187 23.86 15.20 -16.95
N HIS A 188 24.55 14.77 -15.90
CA HIS A 188 26.01 14.75 -15.79
C HIS A 188 26.69 16.14 -15.75
N ALA A 189 25.94 17.25 -15.63
CA ALA A 189 26.50 18.61 -15.61
C ALA A 189 27.44 18.90 -14.42
N ASN A 190 27.24 18.21 -13.29
CA ASN A 190 28.12 18.29 -12.12
C ASN A 190 28.20 16.92 -11.45
N TYR A 191 29.02 16.03 -12.02
CA TYR A 191 29.10 14.65 -11.56
C TYR A 191 29.70 14.50 -10.15
N THR A 192 30.65 15.36 -9.75
CA THR A 192 31.14 15.40 -8.37
C THR A 192 30.01 15.66 -7.37
N TYR A 193 29.11 16.60 -7.67
CA TYR A 193 27.91 16.83 -6.86
C TYR A 193 26.98 15.61 -6.88
N SER A 194 26.77 14.97 -8.04
CA SER A 194 25.95 13.76 -8.13
C SER A 194 26.47 12.62 -7.25
N ILE A 195 27.79 12.38 -7.24
CA ILE A 195 28.44 11.39 -6.35
C ILE A 195 28.19 11.76 -4.89
N GLN A 196 28.50 13.00 -4.51
CA GLN A 196 28.32 13.47 -3.13
C GLN A 196 26.87 13.31 -2.68
N ALA A 197 25.91 13.84 -3.44
CA ALA A 197 24.50 13.83 -3.10
C ALA A 197 23.95 12.40 -2.97
N ALA A 198 24.28 11.50 -3.90
CA ALA A 198 23.75 10.14 -3.88
C ALA A 198 24.33 9.27 -2.77
N ILE A 199 25.64 9.33 -2.55
CA ILE A 199 26.29 8.52 -1.53
C ILE A 199 25.87 8.98 -0.13
N LEU A 200 25.77 10.31 0.09
CA LEU A 200 25.25 10.86 1.36
C LEU A 200 23.76 10.58 1.54
N ALA A 201 22.96 10.53 0.47
CA ALA A 201 21.54 10.17 0.55
C ALA A 201 21.31 8.72 0.99
N GLY A 202 22.28 7.83 0.77
CA GLY A 202 22.22 6.45 1.24
C GLY A 202 22.35 5.39 0.15
N ILE A 203 22.69 5.73 -1.10
CA ILE A 203 22.97 4.75 -2.15
C ILE A 203 24.20 3.90 -1.75
N ASP A 204 24.11 2.58 -1.92
CA ASP A 204 25.17 1.63 -1.56
C ASP A 204 25.97 1.17 -2.77
N MET A 205 25.27 0.90 -3.88
CA MET A 205 25.86 0.46 -5.14
C MET A 205 25.42 1.39 -6.28
N VAL A 206 26.37 1.82 -7.10
CA VAL A 206 26.12 2.76 -8.20
C VAL A 206 26.24 2.03 -9.54
N MET A 207 25.19 2.12 -10.35
CA MET A 207 25.15 1.62 -11.72
C MET A 207 25.66 2.70 -12.69
N VAL A 208 27.00 2.79 -12.85
CA VAL A 208 27.73 3.78 -13.68
C VAL A 208 27.77 3.43 -15.17
N PRO A 209 27.14 2.32 -15.59
CA PRO A 209 27.61 1.23 -16.49
C PRO A 209 28.94 1.34 -17.29
N TYR A 210 29.41 2.52 -17.65
CA TYR A 210 30.51 2.71 -18.61
C TYR A 210 31.73 3.38 -17.98
N ASN A 211 31.61 4.61 -17.49
CA ASN A 211 32.75 5.41 -17.02
C ASN A 211 33.05 5.19 -15.52
N TYR A 212 33.25 3.92 -15.13
CA TYR A 212 33.56 3.60 -13.73
C TYR A 212 34.85 4.24 -13.19
N PRO A 213 35.91 4.53 -13.98
CA PRO A 213 37.09 5.23 -13.45
C PRO A 213 36.76 6.62 -12.90
N GLU A 214 35.97 7.41 -13.63
CA GLU A 214 35.55 8.75 -13.17
C GLU A 214 34.77 8.69 -11.86
N PHE A 215 33.85 7.72 -11.73
CA PHE A 215 33.13 7.51 -10.48
C PHE A 215 34.05 7.13 -9.32
N ILE A 216 34.98 6.19 -9.54
CA ILE A 216 35.92 5.73 -8.51
C ILE A 216 36.83 6.88 -8.06
N ASP A 217 37.41 7.62 -9.00
CA ASP A 217 38.30 8.74 -8.72
C ASP A 217 37.55 9.85 -7.97
N GLY A 218 36.35 10.21 -8.44
CA GLY A 218 35.50 11.21 -7.80
C GLY A 218 35.06 10.82 -6.38
N LEU A 219 34.64 9.57 -6.18
CA LEU A 219 34.28 9.07 -4.84
C LEU A 219 35.49 9.04 -3.90
N THR A 220 36.64 8.57 -4.40
CA THR A 220 37.89 8.49 -3.62
C THR A 220 38.35 9.88 -3.19
N ASP A 221 38.31 10.87 -4.09
CA ASP A 221 38.64 12.26 -3.77
C ASP A 221 37.71 12.85 -2.69
N LEU A 222 36.40 12.63 -2.80
CA LEU A 222 35.42 13.10 -1.81
C LEU A 222 35.61 12.46 -0.43
N VAL A 223 36.03 11.18 -0.37
CA VAL A 223 36.37 10.50 0.88
C VAL A 223 37.68 11.05 1.46
N ASN A 224 38.73 11.19 0.66
CA ASN A 224 40.03 11.73 1.09
C ASN A 224 39.91 13.17 1.62
N LYS A 225 38.99 13.96 1.06
CA LYS A 225 38.66 15.32 1.51
C LYS A 225 37.71 15.37 2.71
N ASN A 226 37.32 14.22 3.28
CA ASN A 226 36.34 14.08 4.36
C ASN A 226 34.95 14.68 4.04
N VAL A 227 34.61 14.84 2.76
CA VAL A 227 33.27 15.27 2.34
C VAL A 227 32.28 14.12 2.49
N ILE A 228 32.71 12.89 2.16
CA ILE A 228 31.98 11.67 2.46
C ILE A 228 32.72 10.96 3.60
N PRO A 229 32.09 10.74 4.77
CA PRO A 229 32.76 10.07 5.89
C PRO A 229 32.94 8.58 5.59
N MET A 230 34.06 8.01 6.06
CA MET A 230 34.34 6.56 5.93
C MET A 230 33.21 5.69 6.49
N SER A 231 32.51 6.13 7.54
CA SER A 231 31.35 5.42 8.09
C SER A 231 30.22 5.21 7.08
N ARG A 232 30.06 6.11 6.08
CA ARG A 232 29.09 5.93 4.99
C ARG A 232 29.55 4.85 4.02
N ILE A 233 30.86 4.80 3.71
CA ILE A 233 31.45 3.76 2.88
C ILE A 233 31.35 2.40 3.57
N ASP A 234 31.65 2.34 4.87
CA ASP A 234 31.56 1.10 5.67
C ASP A 234 30.12 0.57 5.73
N ASP A 235 29.10 1.43 5.87
CA ASP A 235 27.69 1.03 5.77
C ASP A 235 27.35 0.45 4.39
N ALA A 236 27.77 1.13 3.31
CA ALA A 236 27.53 0.66 1.94
C ALA A 236 28.17 -0.71 1.68
N VAL A 237 29.45 -0.85 2.00
CA VAL A 237 30.21 -2.08 1.80
C VAL A 237 29.66 -3.21 2.67
N SER A 238 29.33 -2.94 3.93
CA SER A 238 28.75 -3.96 4.83
C SER A 238 27.44 -4.53 4.29
N ARG A 239 26.58 -3.70 3.71
CA ARG A 239 25.31 -4.13 3.09
C ARG A 239 25.54 -4.96 1.83
N ILE A 240 26.47 -4.53 0.96
CA ILE A 240 26.83 -5.28 -0.26
C ILE A 240 27.40 -6.64 0.12
N LEU A 241 28.34 -6.69 1.06
CA LEU A 241 28.97 -7.92 1.52
C LEU A 241 27.94 -8.84 2.21
N ARG A 242 27.06 -8.30 3.05
CA ARG A 242 25.96 -9.07 3.69
C ARG A 242 25.14 -9.82 2.65
N VAL A 243 24.70 -9.14 1.59
CA VAL A 243 23.92 -9.79 0.51
C VAL A 243 24.76 -10.83 -0.23
N LYS A 244 26.04 -10.55 -0.54
CA LYS A 244 26.93 -11.52 -1.20
C LYS A 244 27.18 -12.78 -0.37
N PHE A 245 27.39 -12.64 0.94
CA PHE A 245 27.51 -13.78 1.87
C PHE A 245 26.20 -14.55 2.00
N THR A 246 25.07 -13.84 2.15
CA THR A 246 23.73 -14.46 2.24
C THR A 246 23.37 -15.26 0.98
N LEU A 247 23.76 -14.76 -0.19
CA LEU A 247 23.61 -15.41 -1.49
C LEU A 247 24.47 -16.69 -1.63
N GLY A 248 25.45 -16.88 -0.75
CA GLY A 248 26.45 -17.95 -0.86
C GLY A 248 27.43 -17.74 -2.01
N LEU A 249 27.67 -16.48 -2.41
CA LEU A 249 28.50 -16.15 -3.58
C LEU A 249 29.99 -16.44 -3.33
N PHE A 250 30.43 -16.44 -2.08
CA PHE A 250 31.80 -16.81 -1.70
C PHE A 250 32.02 -18.33 -1.76
N GLU A 251 30.99 -19.11 -1.44
CA GLU A 251 31.02 -20.57 -1.51
C GLU A 251 30.78 -21.08 -2.94
N ASN A 252 29.94 -20.39 -3.71
CA ASN A 252 29.56 -20.77 -5.08
C ASN A 252 29.70 -19.57 -6.04
N PRO A 253 30.93 -19.13 -6.36
CA PRO A 253 31.17 -17.98 -7.22
C PRO A 253 30.97 -18.28 -8.72
N MET A 254 31.04 -19.55 -9.11
CA MET A 254 30.98 -19.98 -10.51
C MET A 254 29.57 -20.46 -10.89
N ALA A 255 29.25 -20.37 -12.18
CA ALA A 255 28.02 -20.91 -12.74
C ALA A 255 27.94 -22.44 -12.56
N ASP A 256 26.72 -22.96 -12.38
CA ASP A 256 26.45 -24.39 -12.32
C ASP A 256 25.93 -24.87 -13.67
N ASN A 257 26.80 -25.48 -14.48
CA ASN A 257 26.48 -25.92 -15.83
C ASN A 257 25.36 -26.97 -15.87
N SER A 258 25.05 -27.64 -14.75
CA SER A 258 23.93 -28.60 -14.69
C SER A 258 22.55 -27.93 -14.82
N LEU A 259 22.48 -26.60 -14.67
CA LEU A 259 21.24 -25.83 -14.81
C LEU A 259 20.97 -25.36 -16.24
N ALA A 260 21.89 -25.57 -17.20
CA ALA A 260 21.77 -25.03 -18.55
C ALA A 260 20.45 -25.42 -19.25
N ASP A 261 20.00 -26.66 -19.08
CA ASP A 261 18.76 -27.19 -19.65
C ASP A 261 17.49 -26.56 -19.04
N MET A 262 17.62 -25.78 -17.96
CA MET A 262 16.48 -25.05 -17.39
C MET A 262 16.07 -23.85 -18.26
N LEU A 263 16.95 -23.33 -19.10
CA LEU A 263 16.65 -22.20 -19.97
C LEU A 263 15.59 -22.60 -21.01
N GLY A 264 14.41 -21.99 -20.92
CA GLY A 264 13.29 -22.32 -21.81
C GLY A 264 12.72 -23.72 -21.64
N ALA A 265 12.94 -24.37 -20.49
CA ALA A 265 12.41 -25.70 -20.17
C ALA A 265 10.88 -25.76 -20.30
N GLN A 266 10.34 -26.91 -20.72
CA GLN A 266 8.92 -27.07 -21.01
C GLN A 266 8.05 -26.82 -19.78
N GLU A 267 8.49 -27.21 -18.59
CA GLU A 267 7.74 -26.97 -17.35
C GLU A 267 7.59 -25.48 -17.04
N ASN A 268 8.60 -24.66 -17.36
CA ASN A 268 8.53 -23.22 -17.19
C ASN A 268 7.60 -22.60 -18.25
N ARG A 269 7.62 -23.11 -19.49
CA ARG A 269 6.67 -22.72 -20.55
C ARG A 269 5.24 -23.08 -20.17
N ASP A 270 5.00 -24.21 -19.53
CA ASP A 270 3.66 -24.59 -19.08
C ASP A 270 3.14 -23.66 -17.97
N ILE A 271 4.00 -23.20 -17.05
CA ILE A 271 3.67 -22.14 -16.07
C ILE A 271 3.35 -20.83 -16.79
N ALA A 272 4.16 -20.43 -17.79
CA ALA A 272 3.92 -19.23 -18.56
C ALA A 272 2.61 -19.31 -19.36
N ARG A 273 2.28 -20.47 -19.93
CA ARG A 273 1.01 -20.71 -20.63
C ARG A 273 -0.19 -20.66 -19.69
N GLU A 274 -0.06 -21.20 -18.47
CA GLU A 274 -1.06 -21.03 -17.41
C GLU A 274 -1.29 -19.56 -17.05
N ALA A 275 -0.20 -18.81 -16.93
CA ALA A 275 -0.23 -17.38 -16.70
C ALA A 275 -0.94 -16.61 -17.83
N VAL A 276 -0.66 -16.94 -19.09
CA VAL A 276 -1.39 -16.38 -20.24
C VAL A 276 -2.88 -16.66 -20.11
N ARG A 277 -3.28 -17.91 -19.90
CA ARG A 277 -4.72 -18.26 -19.81
C ARG A 277 -5.44 -17.46 -18.72
N LYS A 278 -4.81 -17.35 -17.55
CA LYS A 278 -5.38 -16.60 -16.43
C LYS A 278 -5.42 -15.11 -16.71
N SER A 279 -4.45 -14.54 -17.46
CA SER A 279 -4.33 -13.09 -17.66
C SER A 279 -5.36 -12.46 -18.58
N LEU A 280 -5.97 -13.25 -19.46
CA LEU A 280 -6.93 -12.74 -20.43
C LEU A 280 -8.19 -12.23 -19.76
N VAL A 281 -8.58 -10.99 -20.09
CA VAL A 281 -9.82 -10.39 -19.60
C VAL A 281 -10.82 -10.26 -20.74
N LEU A 282 -11.96 -10.92 -20.60
CA LEU A 282 -13.06 -10.84 -21.55
C LEU A 282 -13.88 -9.57 -21.29
N LEU A 283 -13.82 -8.61 -22.21
CA LEU A 283 -14.48 -7.31 -22.07
C LEU A 283 -15.87 -7.29 -22.72
N LYS A 284 -16.07 -8.07 -23.78
CA LYS A 284 -17.34 -8.21 -24.48
C LYS A 284 -17.50 -9.65 -24.97
N ASN A 285 -18.70 -10.21 -24.84
CA ASN A 285 -19.01 -11.55 -25.33
C ASN A 285 -20.41 -11.68 -25.98
N GLY A 286 -20.53 -11.15 -27.18
CA GLY A 286 -21.71 -11.22 -28.02
C GLY A 286 -22.49 -9.90 -28.08
N LYS A 287 -23.45 -9.87 -29.02
CA LYS A 287 -24.50 -8.85 -29.07
C LYS A 287 -25.70 -9.34 -28.24
N PRO A 288 -26.61 -8.44 -27.77
CA PRO A 288 -27.78 -8.82 -26.98
C PRO A 288 -28.65 -9.92 -27.61
N THR A 289 -28.55 -10.11 -28.92
CA THR A 289 -29.28 -11.11 -29.69
C THR A 289 -28.67 -12.52 -29.63
N TYR A 290 -27.50 -12.72 -29.03
CA TYR A 290 -26.85 -14.04 -28.95
C TYR A 290 -27.18 -14.72 -27.62
N ALA A 291 -28.14 -15.66 -27.65
CA ALA A 291 -28.41 -16.53 -26.50
C ALA A 291 -27.16 -17.41 -26.23
N GLY A 292 -26.41 -17.09 -25.17
CA GLY A 292 -25.21 -17.84 -24.74
C GLY A 292 -23.86 -17.21 -25.04
N GLY A 293 -23.80 -16.02 -25.67
CA GLY A 293 -22.54 -15.33 -26.00
C GLY A 293 -21.88 -15.83 -27.30
N PHE A 294 -20.73 -15.25 -27.66
CA PHE A 294 -19.97 -15.60 -28.87
C PHE A 294 -18.78 -16.54 -28.59
N LEU A 295 -18.14 -16.39 -27.43
CA LEU A 295 -17.10 -17.25 -26.88
C LEU A 295 -17.70 -18.23 -25.86
N PRO A 296 -17.20 -19.49 -25.78
CA PRO A 296 -16.06 -20.02 -26.54
C PRO A 296 -16.38 -20.33 -28.00
N LEU A 297 -15.36 -20.20 -28.87
CA LEU A 297 -15.45 -20.53 -30.29
C LEU A 297 -15.51 -22.06 -30.50
N ILE A 298 -16.23 -22.48 -31.54
CA ILE A 298 -16.34 -23.89 -31.91
C ILE A 298 -15.09 -24.31 -32.68
N LYS A 299 -14.32 -25.28 -32.14
CA LYS A 299 -13.07 -25.77 -32.74
C LYS A 299 -13.21 -26.39 -34.13
N LYS A 300 -14.35 -27.00 -34.43
CA LYS A 300 -14.62 -27.69 -35.70
C LYS A 300 -15.48 -26.81 -36.59
N GLN A 301 -14.88 -26.25 -37.64
CA GLN A 301 -15.55 -25.41 -38.63
C GLN A 301 -15.04 -25.74 -40.03
N PRO A 302 -15.79 -25.48 -41.10
CA PRO A 302 -15.27 -25.66 -42.46
C PRO A 302 -14.06 -24.76 -42.73
N LYS A 303 -14.15 -23.48 -42.31
CA LYS A 303 -13.14 -22.45 -42.57
C LYS A 303 -13.26 -21.30 -41.56
N ILE A 304 -12.13 -20.83 -41.06
CA ILE A 304 -12.04 -19.66 -40.17
C ILE A 304 -10.97 -18.68 -40.66
N LEU A 305 -11.10 -17.42 -40.27
CA LEU A 305 -10.17 -16.36 -40.62
C LEU A 305 -9.41 -15.87 -39.38
N VAL A 306 -8.10 -15.74 -39.48
CA VAL A 306 -7.25 -15.04 -38.50
C VAL A 306 -6.63 -13.85 -39.20
N VAL A 307 -6.72 -12.66 -38.60
CA VAL A 307 -6.17 -11.42 -39.17
C VAL A 307 -5.50 -10.55 -38.12
N GLY A 308 -4.78 -9.53 -38.58
CA GLY A 308 -4.17 -8.51 -37.75
C GLY A 308 -2.66 -8.65 -37.62
N THR A 309 -1.99 -7.51 -37.44
CA THR A 309 -0.53 -7.36 -37.34
C THR A 309 0.11 -8.14 -36.20
N HIS A 310 -0.68 -8.53 -35.19
CA HIS A 310 -0.20 -9.20 -33.99
C HIS A 310 -0.53 -10.71 -33.98
N ALA A 311 -1.23 -11.21 -34.99
CA ALA A 311 -1.65 -12.61 -35.01
C ALA A 311 -0.44 -13.57 -35.13
N ASP A 312 0.54 -13.23 -35.97
CA ASP A 312 1.72 -14.07 -36.23
C ASP A 312 3.05 -13.32 -35.98
N ASN A 313 3.11 -12.57 -34.88
CA ASN A 313 4.31 -11.81 -34.50
C ASN A 313 4.65 -12.02 -33.01
N LEU A 314 5.64 -12.88 -32.78
CA LEU A 314 6.09 -13.29 -31.44
C LEU A 314 6.66 -12.11 -30.65
N GLY A 315 7.47 -11.27 -31.31
CA GLY A 315 8.00 -10.07 -30.68
C GLY A 315 6.91 -9.11 -30.19
N TYR A 316 5.85 -8.91 -30.98
CA TYR A 316 4.75 -8.03 -30.61
C TYR A 316 3.91 -8.56 -29.44
N GLN A 317 3.65 -9.86 -29.36
CA GLN A 317 2.96 -10.43 -28.19
C GLN A 317 3.83 -10.45 -26.92
N CYS A 318 5.15 -10.31 -27.05
CA CYS A 318 6.05 -10.21 -25.89
C CYS A 318 6.20 -8.77 -25.37
N GLY A 319 6.29 -7.78 -26.26
CA GLY A 319 6.49 -6.37 -25.90
C GLY A 319 7.93 -6.03 -25.53
N GLY A 320 8.12 -4.91 -24.81
CA GLY A 320 9.44 -4.45 -24.35
C GLY A 320 10.10 -5.39 -23.36
N TRP A 321 11.39 -5.19 -23.09
CA TRP A 321 12.21 -6.06 -22.23
C TRP A 321 12.21 -7.54 -22.66
N THR A 322 12.19 -7.79 -23.98
CA THR A 322 12.25 -9.14 -24.56
C THR A 322 13.35 -9.20 -25.60
N ILE A 323 14.44 -9.92 -25.28
CA ILE A 323 15.71 -9.97 -26.02
C ILE A 323 16.40 -8.60 -26.11
N GLU A 324 15.74 -7.60 -26.68
CA GLU A 324 16.17 -6.21 -26.75
C GLU A 324 15.43 -5.34 -25.72
N TRP A 325 16.02 -4.18 -25.40
CA TRP A 325 15.47 -3.22 -24.44
C TRP A 325 14.05 -2.77 -24.82
N GLN A 326 13.89 -2.26 -26.04
CA GLN A 326 12.59 -1.80 -26.55
C GLN A 326 11.69 -2.96 -27.03
N GLY A 327 12.19 -4.20 -26.99
CA GLY A 327 11.58 -5.34 -27.67
C GLY A 327 11.82 -5.30 -29.18
N LEU A 328 11.21 -6.24 -29.90
CA LEU A 328 11.47 -6.48 -31.31
C LEU A 328 10.22 -6.92 -32.07
N SER A 329 10.31 -6.95 -33.40
CA SER A 329 9.30 -7.52 -34.29
C SER A 329 9.79 -8.85 -34.86
N GLY A 330 8.86 -9.75 -35.19
CA GLY A 330 9.16 -11.00 -35.89
C GLY A 330 9.29 -12.20 -34.96
N ASN A 331 9.69 -13.34 -35.55
CA ASN A 331 9.55 -14.67 -34.94
C ASN A 331 10.89 -15.40 -34.71
N ASP A 332 12.01 -14.86 -35.21
CA ASP A 332 13.26 -15.63 -35.37
C ASP A 332 14.29 -15.42 -34.24
N LEU A 333 14.04 -14.49 -33.32
CA LEU A 333 15.02 -14.09 -32.28
C LEU A 333 14.79 -14.76 -30.91
N THR A 334 13.66 -15.45 -30.73
CA THR A 334 13.38 -16.26 -29.54
C THR A 334 12.44 -17.40 -29.86
N ILE A 335 12.35 -18.39 -28.97
CA ILE A 335 11.52 -19.58 -29.16
C ILE A 335 10.17 -19.39 -28.45
N GLY A 336 9.08 -19.51 -29.20
CA GLY A 336 7.73 -19.47 -28.67
C GLY A 336 6.68 -19.88 -29.71
N THR A 337 5.42 -19.67 -29.34
CA THR A 337 4.25 -19.98 -30.16
C THR A 337 3.45 -18.69 -30.34
N THR A 338 3.30 -18.25 -31.60
CA THR A 338 2.45 -17.11 -31.94
C THR A 338 0.98 -17.44 -31.67
N ILE A 339 0.12 -16.41 -31.57
CA ILE A 339 -1.32 -16.62 -31.41
C ILE A 339 -1.91 -17.40 -32.61
N LEU A 340 -1.49 -17.07 -33.83
CA LEU A 340 -1.88 -17.80 -35.05
C LEU A 340 -1.52 -19.29 -34.94
N LYS A 341 -0.26 -19.60 -34.62
CA LYS A 341 0.19 -20.98 -34.46
C LYS A 341 -0.57 -21.69 -33.33
N GLY A 342 -0.81 -20.99 -32.22
CA GLY A 342 -1.63 -21.49 -31.11
C GLY A 342 -3.06 -21.84 -31.54
N ILE A 343 -3.69 -21.01 -32.39
CA ILE A 343 -5.02 -21.27 -32.97
C ILE A 343 -4.97 -22.51 -33.87
N GLN A 344 -4.01 -22.58 -34.79
CA GLN A 344 -3.84 -23.71 -35.71
C GLN A 344 -3.67 -25.04 -34.97
N GLU A 345 -2.96 -25.05 -33.84
CA GLU A 345 -2.77 -26.23 -33.00
C GLU A 345 -3.99 -26.59 -32.13
N THR A 346 -4.97 -25.70 -32.00
CA THR A 346 -6.12 -25.87 -31.08
C THR A 346 -7.41 -26.26 -31.80
N VAL A 347 -7.58 -25.84 -33.06
CA VAL A 347 -8.77 -26.19 -33.88
C VAL A 347 -8.77 -27.68 -34.26
N ASP A 348 -9.93 -28.18 -34.67
CA ASP A 348 -10.05 -29.52 -35.24
C ASP A 348 -9.19 -29.61 -36.52
N PRO A 349 -8.44 -30.71 -36.76
CA PRO A 349 -7.57 -30.86 -37.95
C PRO A 349 -8.28 -30.69 -39.30
N SER A 350 -9.61 -30.87 -39.35
CA SER A 350 -10.42 -30.63 -40.56
C SER A 350 -10.72 -29.15 -40.82
N THR A 351 -10.46 -28.27 -39.85
CA THR A 351 -10.76 -26.83 -39.94
C THR A 351 -9.68 -26.11 -40.71
N LYS A 352 -10.04 -25.50 -41.85
CA LYS A 352 -9.11 -24.65 -42.60
C LYS A 352 -8.94 -23.29 -41.92
N VAL A 353 -7.74 -22.99 -41.45
CA VAL A 353 -7.35 -21.67 -40.93
C VAL A 353 -6.71 -20.86 -42.04
N GLU A 354 -7.27 -19.71 -42.38
CA GLU A 354 -6.66 -18.76 -43.32
C GLU A 354 -6.14 -17.56 -42.54
N PHE A 355 -4.89 -17.18 -42.79
CA PHE A 355 -4.27 -16.00 -42.21
C PHE A 355 -4.12 -14.91 -43.26
N ILE A 356 -4.64 -13.72 -42.96
CA ILE A 356 -4.47 -12.52 -43.78
C ILE A 356 -4.15 -11.36 -42.82
N GLU A 357 -2.92 -10.87 -42.81
CA GLU A 357 -2.52 -9.83 -41.86
C GLU A 357 -3.42 -8.58 -41.95
N ASN A 358 -3.62 -8.05 -43.17
CA ASN A 358 -4.39 -6.85 -43.43
C ASN A 358 -5.45 -7.12 -44.52
N PRO A 359 -6.64 -7.62 -44.16
CA PRO A 359 -7.67 -7.96 -45.13
C PRO A 359 -8.37 -6.71 -45.69
N ASP A 360 -8.74 -6.76 -46.97
CA ASP A 360 -9.74 -5.84 -47.52
C ASP A 360 -11.17 -6.35 -47.23
N PRO A 361 -12.18 -5.46 -47.22
CA PRO A 361 -13.57 -5.84 -46.92
C PRO A 361 -14.18 -6.88 -47.87
N ALA A 362 -13.78 -6.89 -49.15
CA ALA A 362 -14.33 -7.80 -50.15
C ALA A 362 -13.85 -9.24 -49.87
N THR A 363 -12.57 -9.40 -49.55
CA THR A 363 -11.97 -10.68 -49.18
C THR A 363 -12.67 -11.29 -47.98
N VAL A 364 -12.98 -10.50 -46.95
CA VAL A 364 -13.72 -10.99 -45.77
C VAL A 364 -15.15 -11.40 -46.13
N ARG A 365 -15.85 -10.59 -46.93
CA ARG A 365 -17.27 -10.79 -47.26
C ARG A 365 -17.53 -12.01 -48.15
N PHE A 366 -16.66 -12.28 -49.12
CA PHE A 366 -16.92 -13.29 -50.15
C PHE A 366 -16.30 -14.67 -49.88
N SER A 367 -15.56 -14.85 -48.78
CA SER A 367 -14.72 -16.04 -48.55
C SER A 367 -15.33 -17.13 -47.65
N SER A 368 -16.64 -17.07 -47.38
CA SER A 368 -17.41 -18.08 -46.61
C SER A 368 -16.75 -18.54 -45.30
N PHE A 369 -16.18 -17.61 -44.54
CA PHE A 369 -15.62 -17.88 -43.22
C PHE A 369 -16.73 -18.04 -42.18
N SER A 370 -16.50 -18.90 -41.16
CA SER A 370 -17.49 -19.12 -40.09
C SER A 370 -17.45 -18.01 -39.04
N TYR A 371 -16.25 -17.54 -38.72
CA TYR A 371 -15.96 -16.36 -37.90
C TYR A 371 -14.53 -15.88 -38.16
N ALA A 372 -14.20 -14.70 -37.63
CA ALA A 372 -12.85 -14.14 -37.64
C ALA A 372 -12.28 -13.94 -36.23
N ILE A 373 -10.96 -14.12 -36.10
CA ILE A 373 -10.17 -13.74 -34.93
C ILE A 373 -9.23 -12.61 -35.37
N VAL A 374 -9.41 -11.42 -34.82
CA VAL A 374 -8.63 -10.22 -35.13
C VAL A 374 -7.64 -9.99 -34.00
N VAL A 375 -6.34 -9.95 -34.28
CA VAL A 375 -5.29 -9.76 -33.27
C VAL A 375 -4.48 -8.50 -33.61
N VAL A 376 -4.68 -7.44 -32.82
CA VAL A 376 -4.12 -6.10 -33.07
C VAL A 376 -3.68 -5.46 -31.75
N GLY A 377 -2.85 -4.42 -31.78
CA GLY A 377 -2.28 -3.91 -30.55
C GLY A 377 -1.21 -2.84 -30.67
N GLU A 378 -0.58 -2.51 -29.53
CA GLU A 378 0.62 -1.67 -29.48
C GLU A 378 1.84 -2.43 -30.02
N LYS A 379 2.78 -1.71 -30.64
CA LYS A 379 4.13 -2.24 -30.88
C LYS A 379 4.92 -2.29 -29.55
N PRO A 380 6.00 -3.07 -29.46
CA PRO A 380 6.88 -3.06 -28.30
C PRO A 380 7.44 -1.66 -27.97
N TYR A 381 7.57 -1.37 -26.67
CA TYR A 381 8.19 -0.17 -26.13
C TYR A 381 8.69 -0.43 -24.71
N ALA A 382 9.63 0.39 -24.24
CA ALA A 382 10.05 0.44 -22.85
C ALA A 382 10.36 1.89 -22.43
N GLU A 383 10.04 2.21 -21.18
CA GLU A 383 10.43 3.48 -20.55
C GLU A 383 9.88 4.69 -21.32
N THR A 384 10.69 5.72 -21.51
CA THR A 384 10.29 6.98 -22.15
C THR A 384 9.75 6.79 -23.57
N ASN A 385 10.24 5.80 -24.32
CA ASN A 385 9.73 5.50 -25.67
C ASN A 385 8.28 4.99 -25.66
N GLY A 386 7.79 4.52 -24.51
CA GLY A 386 6.41 4.12 -24.31
C GLY A 386 5.50 5.25 -23.81
N ASP A 387 6.02 6.40 -23.42
CA ASP A 387 5.16 7.50 -22.97
C ASP A 387 4.25 7.95 -24.12
N ASN A 388 2.94 7.93 -23.89
CA ASN A 388 1.98 8.20 -24.94
C ASN A 388 0.78 8.96 -24.38
N MET A 389 0.59 10.19 -24.88
CA MET A 389 -0.47 11.10 -24.43
C MET A 389 -1.81 10.86 -25.13
N ASP A 390 -1.85 10.07 -26.20
CA ASP A 390 -3.03 9.82 -27.01
C ASP A 390 -3.68 8.46 -26.72
N LEU A 391 -2.87 7.46 -26.32
CA LEU A 391 -3.29 6.09 -25.96
C LEU A 391 -4.30 5.46 -26.94
N THR A 392 -4.21 5.79 -28.23
CA THR A 392 -5.05 5.22 -29.28
C THR A 392 -4.47 3.90 -29.78
N LEU A 393 -5.35 3.00 -30.23
CA LEU A 393 -4.93 1.80 -30.96
C LEU A 393 -4.27 2.22 -32.29
N PRO A 394 -3.01 1.82 -32.57
CA PRO A 394 -2.30 2.26 -33.76
C PRO A 394 -2.84 1.59 -35.03
N ASP A 395 -2.78 2.29 -36.16
CA ASP A 395 -3.05 1.71 -37.48
C ASP A 395 -1.79 1.03 -38.08
N PRO A 396 -1.95 -0.05 -38.88
CA PRO A 396 -3.22 -0.71 -39.22
C PRO A 396 -3.73 -1.57 -38.05
N GLY A 397 -4.90 -1.21 -37.52
CA GLY A 397 -5.51 -1.83 -36.35
C GLY A 397 -6.99 -1.51 -36.30
N PRO A 398 -7.37 -0.24 -36.04
CA PRO A 398 -8.71 0.28 -36.30
C PRO A 398 -9.25 -0.09 -37.69
N SER A 399 -8.44 0.10 -38.73
CA SER A 399 -8.79 -0.27 -40.11
C SER A 399 -9.08 -1.78 -40.28
N ILE A 400 -8.26 -2.64 -39.69
CA ILE A 400 -8.42 -4.11 -39.73
C ILE A 400 -9.71 -4.53 -39.01
N ILE A 401 -9.96 -3.96 -37.82
CA ILE A 401 -11.18 -4.20 -37.05
C ILE A 401 -12.40 -3.83 -37.90
N ASN A 402 -12.42 -2.62 -38.46
CA ASN A 402 -13.55 -2.14 -39.27
C ASN A 402 -13.78 -2.99 -40.52
N ASN A 403 -12.71 -3.32 -41.26
CA ASN A 403 -12.80 -4.13 -42.47
C ASN A 403 -13.29 -5.55 -42.18
N THR A 404 -12.98 -6.10 -41.01
CA THR A 404 -13.33 -7.48 -40.66
C THR A 404 -14.68 -7.58 -39.95
N CYS A 405 -14.82 -6.92 -38.81
CA CYS A 405 -15.97 -7.05 -37.91
C CYS A 405 -17.29 -6.51 -38.49
N SER A 406 -17.21 -5.63 -39.50
CA SER A 406 -18.40 -5.16 -40.23
C SER A 406 -18.95 -6.20 -41.21
N ASN A 407 -18.17 -7.22 -41.56
CA ASN A 407 -18.50 -8.19 -42.62
C ASN A 407 -18.70 -9.62 -42.11
N ILE A 408 -18.18 -9.96 -40.93
CA ILE A 408 -18.30 -11.28 -40.32
C ILE A 408 -18.26 -11.17 -38.80
N LYS A 409 -18.85 -12.14 -38.10
CA LYS A 409 -18.71 -12.25 -36.65
C LYS A 409 -17.24 -12.33 -36.26
N CYS A 410 -16.80 -11.42 -35.39
CA CYS A 410 -15.40 -11.31 -35.02
C CYS A 410 -15.17 -11.28 -33.50
N VAL A 411 -14.07 -11.88 -33.06
CA VAL A 411 -13.50 -11.59 -31.74
C VAL A 411 -12.20 -10.82 -31.94
N VAL A 412 -12.08 -9.68 -31.26
CA VAL A 412 -10.87 -8.85 -31.26
C VAL A 412 -10.06 -9.17 -30.01
N VAL A 413 -8.81 -9.55 -30.21
CA VAL A 413 -7.80 -9.78 -29.18
C VAL A 413 -6.84 -8.59 -29.22
N VAL A 414 -6.85 -7.78 -28.17
CA VAL A 414 -6.01 -6.58 -28.04
C VAL A 414 -4.74 -6.92 -27.28
N ILE A 415 -3.60 -6.77 -27.95
CA ILE A 415 -2.25 -6.87 -27.38
C ILE A 415 -1.79 -5.47 -26.96
N SER A 416 -1.60 -5.24 -25.67
CA SER A 416 -1.28 -3.89 -25.17
C SER A 416 -0.61 -3.95 -23.80
N GLY A 417 0.25 -2.98 -23.52
CA GLY A 417 0.85 -2.83 -22.20
C GLY A 417 -0.06 -2.12 -21.18
N ARG A 418 -1.27 -1.72 -21.57
CA ARG A 418 -2.15 -0.82 -20.82
C ARG A 418 -3.52 -0.67 -21.50
N PRO A 419 -4.53 -0.12 -20.80
CA PRO A 419 -5.78 0.30 -21.44
C PRO A 419 -5.55 1.32 -22.56
N LEU A 420 -6.29 1.19 -23.66
CA LEU A 420 -6.27 2.07 -24.83
C LEU A 420 -7.68 2.60 -25.14
N VAL A 421 -7.77 3.65 -25.96
CA VAL A 421 -9.05 4.13 -26.50
C VAL A 421 -9.68 3.03 -27.36
N LEU A 422 -10.75 2.42 -26.86
CA LEU A 422 -11.51 1.37 -27.56
C LEU A 422 -12.97 1.71 -27.84
N GLU A 423 -13.57 2.66 -27.11
CA GLU A 423 -14.99 3.00 -27.17
C GLU A 423 -15.55 3.11 -28.60
N PRO A 424 -14.87 3.76 -29.58
CA PRO A 424 -15.37 3.88 -30.96
C PRO A 424 -15.56 2.55 -31.70
N TYR A 425 -14.86 1.48 -31.27
CA TYR A 425 -14.85 0.20 -31.96
C TYR A 425 -15.65 -0.89 -31.23
N VAL A 426 -15.97 -0.70 -29.94
CA VAL A 426 -16.60 -1.75 -29.12
C VAL A 426 -17.90 -2.25 -29.73
N GLU A 427 -18.72 -1.38 -30.35
CA GLU A 427 -20.00 -1.77 -30.93
C GLU A 427 -19.88 -2.73 -32.12
N SER A 428 -18.84 -2.57 -32.95
CA SER A 428 -18.65 -3.41 -34.15
C SER A 428 -18.18 -4.83 -33.82
N MET A 429 -17.51 -5.02 -32.68
CA MET A 429 -16.95 -6.29 -32.25
C MET A 429 -18.02 -7.22 -31.67
N ASP A 430 -17.97 -8.52 -31.96
CA ASP A 430 -18.83 -9.50 -31.28
C ASP A 430 -18.16 -10.03 -30.01
N GLY A 431 -16.85 -10.23 -30.01
CA GLY A 431 -16.05 -10.49 -28.81
C GLY A 431 -14.90 -9.49 -28.66
N LEU A 432 -14.53 -9.14 -27.43
CA LEU A 432 -13.37 -8.30 -27.14
C LEU A 432 -12.60 -8.88 -25.96
N VAL A 433 -11.32 -9.15 -26.16
CA VAL A 433 -10.40 -9.73 -25.17
C VAL A 433 -9.20 -8.82 -25.02
N ALA A 434 -8.91 -8.41 -23.79
CA ALA A 434 -7.62 -7.82 -23.44
C ALA A 434 -6.64 -8.95 -23.11
N ALA A 435 -5.64 -9.15 -23.97
CA ALA A 435 -4.62 -10.19 -23.82
C ALA A 435 -3.29 -9.65 -23.24
N TRP A 436 -3.20 -8.33 -23.05
CA TRP A 436 -2.02 -7.65 -22.51
C TRP A 436 -0.77 -7.91 -23.37
N LEU A 437 0.34 -8.28 -22.75
CA LEU A 437 1.57 -8.75 -23.40
C LEU A 437 1.83 -10.20 -22.96
N PRO A 438 1.21 -11.20 -23.63
CA PRO A 438 1.17 -12.59 -23.15
C PRO A 438 2.51 -13.34 -23.28
N GLY A 439 3.56 -12.75 -23.85
CA GLY A 439 4.88 -13.38 -23.92
C GLY A 439 4.94 -14.54 -24.90
N THR A 440 5.77 -15.55 -24.65
CA THR A 440 6.11 -16.58 -25.65
C THR A 440 5.03 -17.63 -25.88
N GLU A 441 4.06 -17.77 -24.97
CA GLU A 441 3.16 -18.92 -24.94
C GLU A 441 1.76 -18.59 -25.50
N GLY A 442 1.70 -18.13 -26.75
CA GLY A 442 0.47 -17.65 -27.42
C GLY A 442 -0.64 -18.71 -27.53
N LYS A 443 -0.31 -19.99 -27.38
CA LYS A 443 -1.30 -21.08 -27.29
C LYS A 443 -2.23 -20.95 -26.07
N GLY A 444 -1.79 -20.28 -25.00
CA GLY A 444 -2.65 -19.94 -23.87
C GLY A 444 -3.83 -19.05 -24.28
N VAL A 445 -3.66 -18.17 -25.27
CA VAL A 445 -4.75 -17.36 -25.82
C VAL A 445 -5.78 -18.24 -26.52
N ALA A 446 -5.32 -19.15 -27.39
CA ALA A 446 -6.19 -20.05 -28.13
C ALA A 446 -7.00 -20.98 -27.20
N GLU A 447 -6.37 -21.58 -26.20
CA GLU A 447 -7.05 -22.47 -25.24
C GLU A 447 -8.27 -21.83 -24.57
N VAL A 448 -8.21 -20.53 -24.26
CA VAL A 448 -9.33 -19.82 -23.63
C VAL A 448 -10.37 -19.40 -24.67
N LEU A 449 -9.94 -18.92 -25.84
CA LEU A 449 -10.86 -18.57 -26.94
C LEU A 449 -11.73 -19.75 -27.38
N PHE A 450 -11.17 -20.96 -27.38
CA PHE A 450 -11.84 -22.20 -27.78
C PHE A 450 -12.43 -23.00 -26.61
N GLY A 451 -12.39 -22.47 -25.39
CA GLY A 451 -13.06 -23.07 -24.23
C GLY A 451 -12.42 -24.36 -23.70
N ASP A 452 -11.12 -24.56 -23.88
CA ASP A 452 -10.38 -25.54 -23.08
C ASP A 452 -10.29 -25.11 -21.62
N TYR A 453 -10.23 -23.80 -21.41
CA TYR A 453 -10.32 -23.15 -20.12
C TYR A 453 -11.30 -21.99 -20.20
N GLY A 454 -11.92 -21.66 -19.07
CA GLY A 454 -12.78 -20.50 -18.93
C GLY A 454 -12.01 -19.19 -18.80
N PHE A 455 -12.58 -18.08 -19.27
CA PHE A 455 -12.09 -16.74 -18.92
C PHE A 455 -12.28 -16.51 -17.42
N THR A 456 -11.19 -16.14 -16.74
CA THR A 456 -11.18 -15.87 -15.29
C THR A 456 -10.52 -14.54 -14.94
N GLY A 457 -9.80 -13.92 -15.89
CA GLY A 457 -9.11 -12.65 -15.68
C GLY A 457 -10.08 -11.51 -15.38
N LYS A 458 -9.59 -10.57 -14.57
CA LYS A 458 -10.29 -9.35 -14.18
C LYS A 458 -9.32 -8.17 -14.29
N LEU A 459 -9.81 -7.02 -14.74
CA LEU A 459 -9.04 -5.81 -14.98
C LEU A 459 -8.36 -5.27 -13.72
N ALA A 460 -7.05 -5.46 -13.58
CA ALA A 460 -6.26 -4.84 -12.49
C ALA A 460 -6.01 -3.33 -12.68
N ARG A 461 -6.65 -2.72 -13.69
CA ARG A 461 -6.62 -1.30 -14.01
C ARG A 461 -7.95 -0.84 -14.54
N THR A 462 -8.25 0.43 -14.31
CA THR A 462 -9.40 1.11 -14.89
C THR A 462 -9.23 1.26 -16.40
N TRP A 463 -10.22 0.85 -17.18
CA TRP A 463 -10.26 1.12 -18.62
C TRP A 463 -11.02 2.43 -18.87
N PHE A 464 -10.30 3.48 -19.24
CA PHE A 464 -10.89 4.80 -19.51
C PHE A 464 -11.72 4.80 -20.81
N ARG A 465 -12.70 5.70 -20.91
CA ARG A 465 -13.43 5.97 -22.17
C ARG A 465 -12.61 6.84 -23.09
N ARG A 466 -12.08 7.93 -22.53
CA ARG A 466 -11.33 8.97 -23.22
C ARG A 466 -10.12 9.38 -22.41
N VAL A 467 -9.07 9.82 -23.09
CA VAL A 467 -7.79 10.15 -22.44
C VAL A 467 -7.85 11.43 -21.60
N ASP A 468 -8.80 12.33 -21.90
CA ASP A 468 -9.06 13.54 -21.12
C ASP A 468 -9.55 13.25 -19.68
N GLN A 469 -9.99 12.02 -19.40
CA GLN A 469 -10.34 11.57 -18.05
C GLN A 469 -9.11 11.32 -17.18
N LEU A 470 -7.91 11.18 -17.78
CA LEU A 470 -6.73 10.74 -17.04
C LEU A 470 -6.02 11.88 -16.28
N PRO A 471 -5.53 11.62 -15.05
CA PRO A 471 -5.55 10.34 -14.35
C PRO A 471 -6.93 10.02 -13.72
N MET A 472 -7.39 8.77 -13.85
CA MET A 472 -8.62 8.26 -13.25
C MET A 472 -8.39 6.82 -12.78
N ASN A 473 -8.62 6.58 -11.49
CA ASN A 473 -8.36 5.31 -10.84
C ASN A 473 -9.53 4.92 -9.91
N ILE A 474 -9.59 3.65 -9.53
CA ILE A 474 -10.56 3.18 -8.53
C ILE A 474 -10.47 3.99 -7.23
N GLY A 475 -11.63 4.43 -6.74
CA GLY A 475 -11.76 5.24 -5.53
C GLY A 475 -11.80 6.75 -5.76
N ASP A 476 -11.56 7.24 -6.98
CA ASP A 476 -11.66 8.66 -7.29
C ASP A 476 -13.14 9.13 -7.30
N PRO A 477 -13.46 10.38 -6.91
CA PRO A 477 -14.85 10.86 -6.84
C PRO A 477 -15.60 10.87 -8.18
N ASN A 478 -14.88 11.12 -9.28
CA ASN A 478 -15.44 11.25 -10.63
C ASN A 478 -15.09 10.01 -11.48
N TYR A 479 -15.34 8.82 -10.93
CA TYR A 479 -14.98 7.55 -11.55
C TYR A 479 -16.00 7.12 -12.63
N ASP A 480 -15.73 7.44 -13.89
CA ASP A 480 -16.54 7.08 -15.07
C ASP A 480 -15.75 6.27 -16.12
N PRO A 481 -15.49 4.98 -15.86
CA PRO A 481 -14.73 4.13 -16.78
C PRO A 481 -15.59 3.55 -17.90
N LEU A 482 -14.93 3.16 -19.00
CA LEU A 482 -15.52 2.29 -20.03
C LEU A 482 -15.73 0.89 -19.48
N PHE A 483 -14.68 0.34 -18.86
CA PHE A 483 -14.73 -0.89 -18.08
C PHE A 483 -14.08 -0.63 -16.71
N PRO A 484 -14.82 -0.78 -15.60
CA PRO A 484 -14.30 -0.48 -14.28
C PRO A 484 -13.19 -1.46 -13.87
N PHE A 485 -12.36 -1.03 -12.93
CA PHE A 485 -11.47 -1.91 -12.20
C PHE A 485 -12.24 -3.12 -11.64
N GLY A 486 -11.68 -4.33 -11.73
CA GLY A 486 -12.42 -5.53 -11.34
C GLY A 486 -13.31 -6.13 -12.43
N PHE A 487 -13.52 -5.43 -13.56
CA PHE A 487 -14.36 -5.94 -14.64
C PHE A 487 -13.71 -7.11 -15.39
N GLY A 488 -14.53 -8.02 -15.90
CA GLY A 488 -14.12 -9.13 -16.74
C GLY A 488 -15.22 -10.18 -16.77
N LEU A 489 -15.74 -10.48 -17.95
CA LEU A 489 -16.72 -11.55 -18.14
C LEU A 489 -16.04 -12.91 -17.95
N THR A 490 -16.81 -13.91 -17.54
CA THR A 490 -16.32 -15.29 -17.36
C THR A 490 -16.97 -16.21 -18.39
N THR A 491 -16.28 -17.30 -18.71
CA THR A 491 -16.85 -18.42 -19.47
C THR A 491 -16.54 -19.71 -18.73
N GLU A 492 -17.35 -20.74 -18.94
CA GLU A 492 -17.04 -22.08 -18.47
C GLU A 492 -16.25 -22.86 -19.53
N PRO A 493 -15.39 -23.81 -19.14
CA PRO A 493 -14.81 -24.77 -20.09
C PRO A 493 -15.92 -25.51 -20.85
N SER A 494 -15.66 -25.86 -22.10
CA SER A 494 -16.59 -26.67 -22.89
C SER A 494 -16.75 -28.07 -22.28
N VAL A 495 -17.96 -28.64 -22.35
CA VAL A 495 -18.35 -29.91 -21.70
C VAL A 495 -17.41 -31.07 -22.03
N GLN A 496 -16.84 -31.08 -23.25
CA GLN A 496 -15.91 -32.12 -23.71
C GLN A 496 -14.54 -32.02 -23.02
N THR A 497 -14.11 -30.80 -22.68
CA THR A 497 -12.90 -30.55 -21.89
C THR A 497 -13.13 -30.74 -20.39
N GLU A 498 -14.34 -30.49 -19.89
CA GLU A 498 -14.66 -30.76 -18.48
C GLU A 498 -14.53 -32.26 -18.14
N ILE A 499 -14.92 -33.14 -19.06
CA ILE A 499 -14.76 -34.60 -18.93
C ILE A 499 -13.27 -35.00 -18.93
N SER A 500 -12.43 -34.41 -19.80
CA SER A 500 -10.99 -34.71 -19.86
C SER A 500 -10.23 -34.17 -18.65
N LEU A 501 -10.54 -32.94 -18.20
CA LEU A 501 -9.94 -32.32 -17.00
C LEU A 501 -10.33 -33.06 -15.72
N ARG A 502 -11.56 -33.58 -15.63
CA ARG A 502 -11.97 -34.46 -14.52
C ARG A 502 -11.16 -35.75 -14.54
N ARG A 503 -10.97 -36.36 -15.72
CA ARG A 503 -10.17 -37.59 -15.88
C ARG A 503 -8.70 -37.40 -15.49
N GLN A 504 -8.06 -36.32 -15.92
CA GLN A 504 -6.69 -35.97 -15.51
C GLN A 504 -6.56 -35.63 -14.01
N ARG A 505 -7.62 -35.07 -13.39
CA ARG A 505 -7.66 -34.86 -11.93
C ARG A 505 -7.74 -36.20 -11.19
N TYR A 506 -8.51 -37.15 -11.69
CA TYR A 506 -8.58 -38.51 -11.14
C TYR A 506 -7.24 -39.26 -11.29
N GLU A 507 -6.54 -39.12 -12.41
CA GLU A 507 -5.22 -39.73 -12.64
C GLU A 507 -4.14 -39.13 -11.70
N ARG A 508 -4.10 -37.80 -11.53
CA ARG A 508 -3.21 -37.16 -10.54
C ARG A 508 -3.55 -37.51 -9.09
N TYR A 509 -4.83 -37.70 -8.77
CA TYR A 509 -5.24 -38.19 -7.44
C TYR A 509 -4.81 -39.65 -7.23
N ALA A 510 -4.84 -40.49 -8.27
CA ALA A 510 -4.39 -41.88 -8.22
C ALA A 510 -2.86 -41.97 -8.06
N GLU A 511 -2.09 -41.10 -8.73
CA GLU A 511 -0.63 -40.99 -8.57
C GLU A 511 -0.24 -40.44 -7.19
N GLY A 512 -0.99 -39.46 -6.66
CA GLY A 512 -0.77 -38.94 -5.30
C GLY A 512 -1.11 -39.94 -4.19
N GLN A 513 -2.04 -40.87 -4.42
CA GLN A 513 -2.34 -41.93 -3.45
C GLN A 513 -1.30 -43.05 -3.45
N ALA A 514 -0.65 -43.35 -4.58
CA ALA A 514 0.45 -44.31 -4.67
C ALA A 514 1.70 -43.91 -3.86
N GLN A 515 1.89 -42.61 -3.57
CA GLN A 515 2.98 -42.10 -2.72
C GLN A 515 2.61 -41.98 -1.23
N SER A 516 1.36 -42.25 -0.84
CA SER A 516 0.88 -42.08 0.54
C SER A 516 0.58 -43.39 1.29
N GLN A 517 0.78 -44.54 0.64
CA GLN A 517 0.60 -45.87 1.24
C GLN A 517 1.92 -46.54 1.66
N GLU A 518 2.85 -45.79 2.27
CA GLU A 518 3.92 -46.36 3.10
C GLU A 518 4.06 -45.53 4.38
N ASN A 519 3.11 -45.72 5.30
CA ASN A 519 3.28 -45.68 6.76
C ASN A 519 1.96 -45.29 7.43
N LYS A 520 1.27 -46.30 7.98
CA LYS A 520 0.76 -46.32 9.36
C LYS A 520 -0.13 -47.55 9.56
N GLY A 521 0.39 -48.51 10.33
CA GLY A 521 -0.38 -49.62 10.89
C GLY A 521 -0.64 -49.42 12.39
N GLY A 522 -1.79 -49.92 12.85
CA GLY A 522 -2.12 -50.24 14.25
C GLY A 522 -3.02 -49.20 14.95
N ASN A 523 -4.36 -49.31 14.92
CA ASN A 523 -5.26 -50.12 15.78
C ASN A 523 -4.96 -49.96 17.29
N ALA A 524 -5.92 -49.75 18.21
CA ALA A 524 -7.23 -50.38 18.32
C ALA A 524 -8.24 -49.55 19.15
N LYS A 525 -9.45 -50.10 19.17
CA LYS A 525 -10.78 -49.56 19.48
C LYS A 525 -11.19 -49.69 20.98
N PRO A 526 -12.40 -49.22 21.35
CA PRO A 526 -12.74 -48.68 22.68
C PRO A 526 -13.65 -49.61 23.50
N GLU A 527 -13.97 -49.23 24.75
CA GLU A 527 -15.21 -49.68 25.37
C GLU A 527 -15.74 -48.76 26.49
N SER A 528 -17.06 -48.70 26.54
CA SER A 528 -17.97 -47.99 27.44
C SER A 528 -18.21 -48.74 28.75
N GLN A 529 -18.60 -48.04 29.84
CA GLN A 529 -19.92 -48.20 30.48
C GLN A 529 -20.09 -47.40 31.80
N SER A 530 -21.37 -47.10 32.04
CA SER A 530 -22.02 -46.36 33.12
C SER A 530 -21.97 -46.99 34.53
N LYS A 531 -22.23 -46.17 35.57
CA LYS A 531 -23.37 -46.30 36.52
C LYS A 531 -23.34 -45.18 37.58
N GLY A 532 -24.52 -44.65 37.94
CA GLY A 532 -24.71 -43.67 39.01
C GLY A 532 -25.18 -44.28 40.34
N ILE A 533 -25.39 -43.44 41.37
CA ILE A 533 -26.40 -43.49 42.46
C ILE A 533 -26.24 -42.22 43.35
N ALA A 534 -27.32 -41.85 44.05
CA ALA A 534 -27.71 -40.50 44.48
C ALA A 534 -27.60 -40.16 46.00
N SER A 535 -27.70 -38.84 46.28
CA SER A 535 -28.45 -38.15 47.37
C SER A 535 -27.97 -38.13 48.85
N ARG A 536 -27.76 -36.92 49.42
CA ARG A 536 -28.48 -36.34 50.59
C ARG A 536 -28.12 -34.86 50.94
N ARG A 537 -28.94 -34.23 51.79
CA ARG A 537 -29.32 -32.79 51.93
C ARG A 537 -28.52 -31.92 52.95
N VAL A 538 -28.68 -30.59 52.76
CA VAL A 538 -28.37 -29.30 53.50
C VAL A 538 -29.06 -29.21 54.91
N PRO A 539 -28.91 -28.20 55.85
CA PRO A 539 -28.50 -26.75 55.73
C PRO A 539 -27.84 -25.95 56.93
N HIS A 540 -27.61 -24.63 56.66
CA HIS A 540 -27.59 -23.42 57.56
C HIS A 540 -26.18 -22.87 57.97
N LEU A 541 -25.78 -21.58 57.93
CA LEU A 541 -26.31 -20.18 57.96
C LEU A 541 -25.36 -19.28 57.13
N LYS A 542 -25.72 -18.22 56.38
CA LYS A 542 -26.71 -17.14 56.54
C LYS A 542 -26.54 -16.30 57.82
N ARG A 543 -25.31 -15.83 58.09
CA ARG A 543 -25.03 -14.90 59.21
C ARG A 543 -23.98 -13.81 58.96
N GLU A 544 -23.38 -13.71 57.79
CA GLU A 544 -22.31 -12.70 57.53
C GLU A 544 -22.69 -11.57 56.56
N MET A 545 -23.86 -11.64 55.91
CA MET A 545 -24.23 -10.65 54.88
C MET A 545 -25.23 -9.58 55.34
N ASP A 546 -25.79 -9.68 56.55
CA ASP A 546 -26.77 -8.71 57.08
C ASP A 546 -26.14 -7.63 57.99
N GLN A 547 -24.90 -7.81 58.48
CA GLN A 547 -24.25 -6.85 59.40
C GLN A 547 -23.56 -5.66 58.71
N MET A 548 -23.32 -5.69 57.40
CA MET A 548 -22.66 -4.57 56.69
C MET A 548 -23.63 -3.52 56.11
N ARG A 549 -24.96 -3.75 56.19
CA ARG A 549 -25.96 -2.83 55.62
C ARG A 549 -26.58 -1.85 56.60
N GLU A 550 -26.47 -2.07 57.91
CA GLU A 550 -27.00 -1.14 58.92
C GLU A 550 -26.03 0.00 59.27
N LEU A 551 -24.72 -0.22 59.19
CA LEU A 551 -23.70 0.79 59.56
C LEU A 551 -23.63 2.00 58.62
N MET A 552 -24.07 1.85 57.36
CA MET A 552 -23.97 2.89 56.33
C MET A 552 -25.16 3.86 56.31
N ASN A 553 -26.27 3.52 56.97
CA ASN A 553 -27.46 4.37 57.01
C ASN A 553 -27.50 5.33 58.22
N GLU A 554 -26.67 5.11 59.24
CA GLU A 554 -26.63 5.94 60.46
C GLU A 554 -25.78 7.22 60.31
N MET A 555 -24.82 7.25 59.38
CA MET A 555 -23.95 8.43 59.19
C MET A 555 -24.57 9.54 58.33
N ARG A 556 -25.75 9.33 57.74
CA ARG A 556 -26.33 10.23 56.74
C ARG A 556 -27.35 11.24 57.29
N GLU A 557 -27.76 11.13 58.55
CA GLU A 557 -28.79 11.99 59.15
C GLU A 557 -28.26 13.10 60.09
N ASN A 558 -26.98 13.10 60.48
CA ASN A 558 -26.51 13.97 61.58
C ASN A 558 -25.81 15.29 61.20
N MET A 559 -25.96 15.82 59.98
CA MET A 559 -25.44 17.17 59.66
C MET A 559 -26.37 17.99 58.76
N ARG A 560 -27.52 18.38 59.32
CA ARG A 560 -28.24 19.60 58.93
C ARG A 560 -28.52 20.40 60.21
N MET A 561 -27.95 21.61 60.31
CA MET A 561 -28.54 22.85 60.85
C MET A 561 -27.47 23.78 61.46
N ALA A 562 -27.14 24.87 60.75
CA ALA A 562 -26.90 26.21 61.30
C ALA A 562 -26.77 27.21 60.13
N ASN A 563 -27.80 28.02 59.92
CA ASN A 563 -27.72 29.25 59.11
C ASN A 563 -27.49 30.43 60.06
N LEU A 564 -26.63 31.38 59.66
CA LEU A 564 -26.87 32.82 59.74
C LEU A 564 -25.70 33.56 59.06
N VAL A 565 -25.97 34.13 57.89
CA VAL A 565 -25.14 35.14 57.21
C VAL A 565 -26.09 36.28 56.85
N ASP A 566 -26.25 37.21 57.77
CA ASP A 566 -26.57 38.59 57.45
C ASP A 566 -25.28 39.38 57.75
N ASP A 567 -24.92 40.32 56.86
CA ASP A 567 -23.74 41.22 56.87
C ASP A 567 -22.49 40.80 56.07
N LEU A 568 -22.61 40.65 54.74
CA LEU A 568 -21.44 40.79 53.85
C LEU A 568 -21.82 41.42 52.49
N VAL A 569 -22.15 42.71 52.44
CA VAL A 569 -21.61 43.70 51.45
C VAL A 569 -21.97 45.11 51.96
N PRO A 570 -20.99 45.92 52.41
CA PRO A 570 -21.18 47.36 52.62
C PRO A 570 -21.54 48.05 51.30
N ARG A 571 -22.54 48.95 51.35
CA ARG A 571 -22.90 49.84 50.25
C ARG A 571 -21.74 50.80 49.91
N THR A 572 -20.79 50.40 49.06
CA THR A 572 -19.78 51.31 48.49
C THR A 572 -19.19 50.73 47.19
N ASP A 573 -19.14 51.56 46.15
CA ASP A 573 -18.36 51.43 44.90
C ASP A 573 -18.62 50.21 44.00
N SER A 574 -19.87 50.04 43.54
CA SER A 574 -20.19 49.08 42.48
C SER A 574 -20.09 49.71 41.08
N PRO A 575 -19.48 49.04 40.08
CA PRO A 575 -19.45 49.53 38.69
C PRO A 575 -20.80 49.42 37.98
N PHE A 576 -21.81 48.82 38.61
CA PHE A 576 -23.13 48.62 38.01
C PHE A 576 -24.03 49.86 38.10
N ILE A 577 -24.90 50.04 37.10
CA ILE A 577 -25.95 51.07 37.14
C ILE A 577 -27.00 50.81 38.23
N ALA A 578 -27.72 51.85 38.65
CA ALA A 578 -28.71 51.79 39.74
C ALA A 578 -29.78 50.70 39.54
N SER A 579 -30.17 50.43 38.29
CA SER A 579 -31.19 49.41 37.95
C SER A 579 -30.73 47.97 38.21
N ILE A 580 -29.41 47.73 38.28
CA ILE A 580 -28.82 46.44 38.67
C ILE A 580 -28.62 46.41 40.18
N ASN A 581 -28.01 47.46 40.77
CA ASN A 581 -27.74 47.51 42.21
C ASN A 581 -29.00 47.35 43.05
N ASN A 582 -30.07 48.05 42.66
CA ASN A 582 -31.35 48.04 43.37
C ASN A 582 -32.25 46.86 43.00
N HIS A 583 -31.81 45.95 42.13
CA HIS A 583 -32.61 44.77 41.78
C HIS A 583 -32.60 43.75 42.95
N PRO A 584 -33.78 43.34 43.46
CA PRO A 584 -33.87 42.44 44.60
C PRO A 584 -33.37 41.04 44.24
N LEU A 585 -32.64 40.41 45.17
CA LEU A 585 -32.30 39.00 45.05
C LEU A 585 -33.51 38.14 45.45
N PRO A 586 -33.82 37.06 44.73
CA PRO A 586 -34.88 36.13 45.14
C PRO A 586 -34.59 35.56 46.53
N LEU A 587 -35.61 35.49 47.40
CA LEU A 587 -35.50 35.04 48.79
C LEU A 587 -34.88 33.64 48.99
N LYS A 588 -34.82 32.81 47.95
CA LYS A 588 -34.23 31.45 47.97
C LYS A 588 -32.99 31.30 47.09
N PHE A 589 -32.44 32.40 46.55
CA PHE A 589 -31.24 32.33 45.71
C PHE A 589 -30.03 31.94 46.56
N LYS A 590 -29.37 30.83 46.18
CA LYS A 590 -28.09 30.41 46.76
C LYS A 590 -27.05 30.42 45.66
N MET A 591 -25.90 31.04 45.93
CA MET A 591 -24.79 31.04 44.99
C MET A 591 -24.29 29.60 44.80
N PRO A 592 -24.26 29.08 43.56
CA PRO A 592 -23.61 27.81 43.27
C PRO A 592 -22.13 27.86 43.61
N SER A 593 -21.59 26.75 44.11
CA SER A 593 -20.14 26.60 44.29
C SER A 593 -19.50 26.55 42.92
N LEU A 594 -18.79 27.62 42.56
CA LEU A 594 -18.00 27.72 41.33
C LEU A 594 -16.54 27.94 41.71
N ASP A 595 -15.65 27.38 40.90
CA ASP A 595 -14.23 27.64 41.01
C ASP A 595 -13.95 29.14 40.89
N SER A 596 -13.15 29.67 41.80
CA SER A 596 -12.72 31.06 41.77
C SER A 596 -11.73 31.29 40.62
N TYR A 597 -11.93 32.33 39.82
CA TYR A 597 -11.06 32.76 38.74
C TYR A 597 -10.04 33.80 39.22
N ASP A 598 -8.75 33.55 38.97
CA ASP A 598 -7.63 34.43 39.37
C ASP A 598 -6.96 35.17 38.20
N GLY A 599 -7.37 34.91 36.95
CA GLY A 599 -6.74 35.48 35.76
C GLY A 599 -5.77 34.56 35.02
N THR A 600 -5.56 33.32 35.48
CA THR A 600 -4.57 32.39 34.88
C THR A 600 -5.17 31.31 33.98
N ARG A 601 -6.50 31.17 33.96
CA ARG A 601 -7.24 30.17 33.16
C ARG A 601 -7.95 30.85 32.00
N ASP A 602 -8.49 30.05 31.08
CA ASP A 602 -9.25 30.56 29.94
C ASP A 602 -10.48 31.36 30.43
N PRO A 603 -10.58 32.67 30.10
CA PRO A 603 -11.70 33.49 30.53
C PRO A 603 -13.03 33.06 29.90
N PHE A 604 -13.03 32.47 28.70
CA PHE A 604 -14.24 32.02 28.03
C PHE A 604 -14.84 30.81 28.71
N ASP A 605 -14.00 29.86 29.15
CA ASP A 605 -14.44 28.66 29.86
C ASP A 605 -15.07 29.02 31.22
N HIS A 606 -14.47 29.97 31.94
CA HIS A 606 -15.04 30.48 33.19
C HIS A 606 -16.39 31.16 32.98
N ILE A 607 -16.52 31.99 31.94
CA ILE A 607 -17.81 32.62 31.57
C ILE A 607 -18.84 31.57 31.17
N ALA A 608 -18.46 30.57 30.37
CA ALA A 608 -19.36 29.52 29.90
C ALA A 608 -19.88 28.67 31.08
N THR A 609 -18.99 28.28 31.98
CA THR A 609 -19.34 27.55 33.21
C THR A 609 -20.27 28.38 34.10
N PHE A 610 -19.96 29.65 34.31
CA PHE A 610 -20.80 30.56 35.09
C PHE A 610 -22.19 30.73 34.45
N LYS A 611 -22.25 31.05 33.14
CA LYS A 611 -23.51 31.22 32.40
C LYS A 611 -24.35 29.95 32.47
N THR A 612 -23.77 28.79 32.20
CA THR A 612 -24.49 27.50 32.23
C THR A 612 -25.10 27.28 33.60
N THR A 613 -24.34 27.49 34.66
CA THR A 613 -24.81 27.30 36.04
C THR A 613 -25.92 28.29 36.42
N MET A 614 -25.81 29.55 36.01
CA MET A 614 -26.83 30.58 36.26
C MET A 614 -28.12 30.33 35.46
N HIS A 615 -28.01 29.90 34.20
CA HIS A 615 -29.16 29.59 33.35
C HIS A 615 -29.93 28.36 33.86
N VAL A 616 -29.23 27.34 34.38
CA VAL A 616 -29.86 26.18 35.04
C VAL A 616 -30.80 26.60 36.17
N GLN A 617 -30.43 27.66 36.90
CA GLN A 617 -31.26 28.23 37.97
C GLN A 617 -32.25 29.31 37.49
N ARG A 618 -32.36 29.55 36.18
CA ARG A 618 -33.20 30.59 35.55
C ARG A 618 -32.94 31.99 36.11
N VAL A 619 -31.67 32.29 36.41
CA VAL A 619 -31.24 33.55 37.00
C VAL A 619 -31.27 34.65 35.94
N LEU A 620 -31.85 35.81 36.27
CA LEU A 620 -31.88 36.97 35.39
C LEU A 620 -30.49 37.63 35.27
N ASP A 621 -30.20 38.25 34.13
CA ASP A 621 -28.95 38.97 33.85
C ASP A 621 -28.51 39.94 34.96
N LYS A 622 -29.45 40.67 35.56
CA LYS A 622 -29.16 41.61 36.65
C LYS A 622 -28.60 40.92 37.90
N ILE A 623 -29.04 39.70 38.16
CA ILE A 623 -28.55 38.87 39.26
C ILE A 623 -27.22 38.23 38.87
N MET A 624 -27.05 37.82 37.60
CA MET A 624 -25.76 37.35 37.07
C MET A 624 -24.65 38.40 37.24
N CYS A 625 -24.93 39.68 36.97
CA CYS A 625 -23.99 40.78 37.23
C CYS A 625 -23.56 40.86 38.69
N LYS A 626 -24.50 40.72 39.63
CA LYS A 626 -24.21 40.80 41.07
C LYS A 626 -23.47 39.56 41.58
N ALA A 627 -23.71 38.41 40.97
CA ALA A 627 -23.14 37.12 41.36
C ALA A 627 -21.73 36.89 40.79
N PHE A 628 -21.46 37.30 39.54
CA PHE A 628 -20.19 37.04 38.86
C PHE A 628 -18.94 37.51 39.62
N PRO A 629 -18.91 38.71 40.25
CA PRO A 629 -17.75 39.19 40.99
C PRO A 629 -17.39 38.31 42.19
N THR A 630 -18.34 37.54 42.73
CA THR A 630 -18.09 36.61 43.84
C THR A 630 -17.27 35.39 43.40
N THR A 631 -17.19 35.14 42.09
CA THR A 631 -16.35 34.08 41.51
C THR A 631 -14.93 34.55 41.19
N LEU A 632 -14.59 35.81 41.48
CA LEU A 632 -13.28 36.38 41.17
C LEU A 632 -12.39 36.44 42.41
N LYS A 633 -11.12 36.08 42.27
CA LYS A 633 -10.08 36.22 43.31
C LYS A 633 -8.81 36.85 42.72
N GLY A 634 -7.86 37.23 43.59
CA GLY A 634 -6.55 37.70 43.17
C GLY A 634 -6.60 38.86 42.15
N PRO A 635 -5.77 38.83 41.08
CA PRO A 635 -5.76 39.86 40.03
C PRO A 635 -7.13 40.16 39.41
N ALA A 636 -7.97 39.13 39.22
CA ALA A 636 -9.32 39.30 38.68
C ALA A 636 -10.25 40.12 39.59
N ARG A 637 -10.13 39.93 40.92
CA ARG A 637 -10.88 40.73 41.89
C ARG A 637 -10.38 42.18 41.95
N VAL A 638 -9.08 42.38 41.81
CA VAL A 638 -8.46 43.73 41.74
C VAL A 638 -8.91 44.48 40.50
N TRP A 639 -8.96 43.81 39.34
CA TRP A 639 -9.50 44.38 38.10
C TRP A 639 -10.94 44.86 38.28
N PHE A 640 -11.82 44.01 38.82
CA PHE A 640 -13.22 44.38 39.02
C PHE A 640 -13.38 45.60 39.94
N SER A 641 -12.54 45.71 40.96
CA SER A 641 -12.58 46.83 41.92
C SER A 641 -12.05 48.15 41.33
N LYS A 642 -11.34 48.12 40.19
CA LYS A 642 -10.81 49.30 39.49
C LYS A 642 -11.73 49.79 38.36
N MET A 643 -12.86 49.13 38.12
CA MET A 643 -13.80 49.53 37.07
C MET A 643 -14.47 50.87 37.40
N PRO A 644 -14.66 51.78 36.44
CA PRO A 644 -15.32 53.04 36.72
C PRO A 644 -16.77 52.85 37.17
N LEU A 645 -17.22 53.66 38.13
CA LEU A 645 -18.56 53.57 38.70
C LEU A 645 -19.65 53.78 37.65
N TYR A 646 -20.76 53.05 37.77
CA TYR A 646 -21.96 53.16 36.92
C TYR A 646 -21.75 52.91 35.41
N THR A 647 -20.73 52.17 35.01
CA THR A 647 -20.42 51.89 33.60
C THR A 647 -21.00 50.60 33.05
N VAL A 648 -21.38 49.64 33.91
CA VAL A 648 -21.85 48.32 33.45
C VAL A 648 -23.38 48.22 33.55
N SER A 649 -24.03 48.03 32.40
CA SER A 649 -25.49 48.01 32.24
C SER A 649 -26.09 46.62 31.98
N SER A 650 -25.27 45.63 31.62
CA SER A 650 -25.69 44.25 31.35
C SER A 650 -24.60 43.23 31.66
N PHE A 651 -24.98 41.95 31.76
CA PHE A 651 -24.01 40.89 31.98
C PHE A 651 -23.14 40.67 30.73
N GLU A 652 -23.69 40.89 29.54
CA GLU A 652 -22.94 40.86 28.29
C GLU A 652 -21.79 41.88 28.29
N GLU A 653 -22.07 43.12 28.71
CA GLU A 653 -21.07 44.18 28.84
C GLU A 653 -19.97 43.83 29.85
N LEU A 654 -20.36 43.27 31.00
CA LEU A 654 -19.42 42.76 32.01
C LEU A 654 -18.50 41.67 31.43
N THR A 655 -19.07 40.72 30.66
CA THR A 655 -18.28 39.64 30.04
C THR A 655 -17.33 40.15 28.96
N LYS A 656 -17.72 41.17 28.18
CA LYS A 656 -16.83 41.79 27.18
C LYS A 656 -15.64 42.47 27.86
N LEU A 657 -15.87 43.24 28.92
CA LEU A 657 -14.79 43.88 29.68
C LEU A 657 -13.88 42.85 30.36
N PHE A 658 -14.45 41.78 30.89
CA PHE A 658 -13.70 40.67 31.49
C PHE A 658 -12.80 39.97 30.48
N VAL A 659 -13.35 39.57 29.33
CA VAL A 659 -12.58 38.91 28.26
C VAL A 659 -11.48 39.82 27.75
N ASN A 660 -11.77 41.09 27.45
CA ASN A 660 -10.76 42.03 26.96
C ASN A 660 -9.57 42.19 27.91
N ASN A 661 -9.81 42.12 29.22
CA ASN A 661 -8.74 42.26 30.22
C ASN A 661 -7.97 40.96 30.48
N PHE A 662 -8.61 39.79 30.31
CA PHE A 662 -8.00 38.49 30.61
C PHE A 662 -7.74 37.62 29.37
N ILE A 663 -7.86 38.19 28.17
CA ILE A 663 -7.61 37.47 26.90
C ILE A 663 -6.19 36.87 26.84
N GLY A 664 -5.22 37.49 27.51
CA GLY A 664 -3.85 36.96 27.61
C GLY A 664 -3.74 35.63 28.39
N GLY A 665 -4.77 35.22 29.14
CA GLY A 665 -4.87 33.91 29.80
C GLY A 665 -5.53 32.83 28.95
N GLN A 666 -5.85 33.11 27.68
CA GLN A 666 -6.41 32.14 26.75
C GLN A 666 -5.39 31.03 26.45
N ARG A 667 -5.81 29.76 26.50
CA ARG A 667 -4.94 28.66 26.06
C ARG A 667 -4.64 28.81 24.57
N HIS A 668 -3.37 28.78 24.19
CA HIS A 668 -2.97 28.70 22.79
C HIS A 668 -3.53 27.41 22.19
N LYS A 669 -4.31 27.54 21.12
CA LYS A 669 -4.81 26.38 20.35
C LYS A 669 -3.62 25.67 19.70
N CYS A 670 -3.46 24.39 19.99
CA CYS A 670 -2.44 23.57 19.35
C CYS A 670 -2.85 23.31 17.90
N SER A 671 -1.92 23.47 16.95
CA SER A 671 -2.20 23.24 15.53
C SER A 671 -1.90 21.78 15.15
N LEU A 672 -2.55 21.26 14.10
CA LEU A 672 -2.27 19.93 13.54
C LEU A 672 -0.78 19.73 13.21
N SER A 673 -0.08 20.80 12.83
CA SER A 673 1.36 20.77 12.55
C SER A 673 2.19 20.36 13.77
N ASN A 674 1.72 20.68 14.98
CA ASN A 674 2.42 20.31 16.22
C ASN A 674 2.28 18.82 16.54
N LEU A 675 1.17 18.17 16.18
CA LEU A 675 1.03 16.72 16.38
C LEU A 675 1.94 15.92 15.45
N LEU A 676 2.19 16.41 14.24
CA LEU A 676 3.03 15.74 13.23
C LEU A 676 4.52 15.73 13.59
N ILE A 677 4.95 16.55 14.55
CA ILE A 677 6.35 16.63 15.03
C ILE A 677 6.56 15.89 16.36
N ILE A 678 5.50 15.32 16.95
CA ILE A 678 5.62 14.53 18.18
C ILE A 678 6.17 13.16 17.80
N GLU A 679 7.39 12.87 18.27
CA GLU A 679 8.07 11.60 18.04
C GLU A 679 8.35 10.89 19.38
N GLN A 680 8.19 9.57 19.38
CA GLN A 680 8.57 8.70 20.49
C GLN A 680 10.09 8.73 20.61
N ARG A 681 10.56 9.19 21.77
CA ARG A 681 12.00 9.37 22.01
C ARG A 681 12.71 8.03 22.15
N GLU A 682 14.03 8.04 21.96
CA GLU A 682 14.87 6.88 22.21
C GLU A 682 14.80 6.48 23.69
N ASN A 683 14.33 5.26 23.98
CA ASN A 683 14.03 4.72 25.32
C ASN A 683 12.75 5.24 26.01
N GLU A 684 11.90 5.99 25.31
CA GLU A 684 10.53 6.24 25.77
C GLU A 684 9.67 5.01 25.52
N SER A 685 8.91 4.54 26.51
CA SER A 685 7.99 3.42 26.29
C SER A 685 6.80 3.84 25.46
N LEU A 686 6.24 2.90 24.68
CA LEU A 686 5.05 3.12 23.87
C LEU A 686 3.89 3.66 24.71
N ARG A 687 3.78 3.23 25.97
CA ARG A 687 2.78 3.73 26.93
C ARG A 687 2.96 5.22 27.23
N SER A 688 4.18 5.67 27.48
CA SER A 688 4.50 7.07 27.73
C SER A 688 4.16 7.92 26.50
N PHE A 689 4.62 7.46 25.34
CA PHE A 689 4.38 8.15 24.07
C PHE A 689 2.89 8.27 23.75
N ILE A 690 2.13 7.17 23.81
CA ILE A 690 0.67 7.19 23.57
C ILE A 690 -0.02 8.16 24.52
N THR A 691 0.38 8.18 25.79
CA THR A 691 -0.22 9.06 26.80
C THR A 691 0.05 10.52 26.47
N TYR A 692 1.30 10.85 26.13
CA TYR A 692 1.69 12.21 25.73
C TYR A 692 1.00 12.65 24.44
N PHE A 693 1.05 11.82 23.41
CA PHE A 693 0.44 12.07 22.11
C PHE A 693 -1.08 12.28 22.21
N ASN A 694 -1.78 11.42 22.97
CA ASN A 694 -3.22 11.59 23.20
C ASN A 694 -3.53 12.86 24.00
N GLY A 695 -2.68 13.22 24.97
CA GLY A 695 -2.81 14.47 25.72
C GLY A 695 -2.75 15.69 24.81
N GLU A 696 -1.79 15.72 23.88
CA GLU A 696 -1.66 16.80 22.91
C GLU A 696 -2.79 16.78 21.87
N ALA A 697 -3.22 15.59 21.42
CA ALA A 697 -4.30 15.45 20.43
C ALA A 697 -5.64 16.02 20.92
N LEU A 698 -5.92 15.94 22.23
CA LEU A 698 -7.11 16.52 22.84
C LEU A 698 -7.13 18.06 22.82
N THR A 699 -6.03 18.71 22.47
CA THR A 699 -5.92 20.18 22.42
C THR A 699 -6.12 20.77 21.01
N VAL A 700 -6.41 19.93 20.02
CA VAL A 700 -6.65 20.33 18.62
C VAL A 700 -8.16 20.35 18.34
N ASP A 701 -8.67 21.49 17.87
CA ASP A 701 -10.08 21.62 17.47
C ASP A 701 -10.35 20.89 16.14
N GLU A 702 -11.44 20.12 16.07
CA GLU A 702 -11.91 19.35 14.88
C GLU A 702 -10.86 18.39 14.27
N MET A 703 -10.72 17.18 14.83
CA MET A 703 -9.82 16.15 14.29
C MET A 703 -10.56 15.08 13.48
N ASP A 704 -9.98 14.75 12.32
CA ASP A 704 -10.24 13.51 11.58
C ASP A 704 -9.40 12.37 12.17
N ASP A 705 -10.04 11.24 12.52
CA ASP A 705 -9.36 10.03 13.01
C ASP A 705 -8.21 9.60 12.09
N LYS A 706 -8.36 9.81 10.77
CA LYS A 706 -7.29 9.48 9.80
C LYS A 706 -6.07 10.37 9.95
N LEU A 707 -6.24 11.65 10.28
CA LEU A 707 -5.12 12.56 10.52
C LEU A 707 -4.42 12.24 11.85
N LEU A 708 -5.20 11.86 12.86
CA LEU A 708 -4.71 11.42 14.17
C LEU A 708 -3.86 10.15 14.03
N LEU A 709 -4.35 9.18 13.25
CA LEU A 709 -3.62 7.95 12.92
C LEU A 709 -2.32 8.27 12.15
N VAL A 710 -2.36 9.14 11.14
CA VAL A 710 -1.15 9.51 10.38
C VAL A 710 -0.11 10.18 11.28
N ALA A 711 -0.52 11.10 12.16
CA ALA A 711 0.38 11.74 13.10
C ALA A 711 0.96 10.72 14.10
N PHE A 712 0.15 9.79 14.59
CA PHE A 712 0.60 8.71 15.46
C PHE A 712 1.61 7.78 14.75
N HIS A 713 1.31 7.36 13.51
CA HIS A 713 2.16 6.49 12.70
C HIS A 713 3.53 7.12 12.39
N ASN A 714 3.57 8.44 12.19
CA ASN A 714 4.80 9.19 12.02
C ASN A 714 5.60 9.28 13.33
N GLY A 715 4.93 9.46 14.46
CA GLY A 715 5.58 9.69 15.74
C GLY A 715 6.07 8.43 16.46
N VAL A 716 5.36 7.31 16.37
CA VAL A 716 5.70 6.08 17.13
C VAL A 716 7.04 5.49 16.68
N ASN A 717 7.89 4.99 17.57
CA ASN A 717 9.22 4.43 17.27
C ASN A 717 9.43 3.01 17.83
N SER A 718 8.35 2.31 18.18
CA SER A 718 8.38 0.96 18.73
C SER A 718 8.46 -0.11 17.65
N ASP A 719 9.62 -0.75 17.46
CA ASP A 719 9.86 -1.77 16.42
C ASP A 719 8.82 -2.89 16.43
N LEU A 720 8.50 -3.43 17.61
CA LEU A 720 7.52 -4.51 17.78
C LEU A 720 6.10 -4.08 17.41
N PHE A 721 5.75 -2.82 17.66
CA PHE A 721 4.40 -2.32 17.43
C PHE A 721 4.19 -1.76 16.02
N ILE A 722 5.22 -1.17 15.41
CA ILE A 722 5.20 -0.66 14.03
C ILE A 722 4.82 -1.78 13.06
N HIS A 723 5.40 -2.98 13.21
CA HIS A 723 5.05 -4.12 12.39
C HIS A 723 3.57 -4.51 12.50
N LYS A 724 3.00 -4.46 13.71
CA LYS A 724 1.59 -4.80 13.95
C LYS A 724 0.63 -3.71 13.48
N LEU A 725 1.00 -2.45 13.61
CA LEU A 725 0.25 -1.30 13.10
C LEU A 725 0.01 -1.41 11.59
N TYR A 726 1.02 -1.86 10.84
CA TYR A 726 0.89 -2.08 9.40
C TYR A 726 0.12 -3.35 9.04
N GLU A 727 0.01 -4.34 9.93
CA GLU A 727 -0.76 -5.56 9.71
C GLU A 727 -2.26 -5.34 9.96
N LEU A 728 -2.60 -4.61 11.03
CA LEU A 728 -3.98 -4.41 11.44
C LEU A 728 -4.68 -3.28 10.67
N GLU A 729 -3.92 -2.35 10.07
CA GLU A 729 -4.43 -1.16 9.37
C GLU A 729 -5.60 -0.49 10.14
N PRO A 730 -5.39 -0.07 11.41
CA PRO A 730 -6.46 0.46 12.24
C PRO A 730 -7.11 1.66 11.57
N GLN A 731 -8.44 1.68 11.49
CA GLN A 731 -9.20 2.72 10.81
C GLN A 731 -9.55 3.88 11.74
N ILE A 732 -9.50 3.64 13.04
CA ILE A 732 -9.76 4.63 14.10
C ILE A 732 -8.75 4.48 15.25
N MET A 733 -8.53 5.56 16.00
CA MET A 733 -7.55 5.58 17.10
C MET A 733 -7.86 4.59 18.22
N VAL A 734 -9.13 4.24 18.42
CA VAL A 734 -9.54 3.23 19.42
C VAL A 734 -8.97 1.84 19.08
N GLU A 735 -9.03 1.43 17.82
CA GLU A 735 -8.46 0.16 17.35
C GLU A 735 -6.94 0.14 17.52
N LEU A 736 -6.29 1.27 17.22
CA LEU A 736 -4.86 1.45 17.39
C LEU A 736 -4.44 1.30 18.86
N VAL A 737 -5.10 2.02 19.77
CA VAL A 737 -4.78 2.01 21.21
C VAL A 737 -5.06 0.64 21.81
N HIS A 738 -6.15 -0.02 21.39
CA HIS A 738 -6.45 -1.38 21.82
C HIS A 738 -5.37 -2.37 21.37
N SER A 739 -4.90 -2.22 20.13
CA SER A 739 -3.82 -3.03 19.58
C SER A 739 -2.50 -2.80 20.33
N ALA A 740 -2.22 -1.56 20.72
CA ALA A 740 -1.02 -1.19 21.47
C ALA A 740 -0.95 -1.82 22.87
N GLN A 741 -2.09 -2.13 23.49
CA GLN A 741 -2.15 -2.63 24.88
C GLN A 741 -1.33 -3.91 25.12
N ASN A 742 -1.33 -4.82 24.15
CA ASN A 742 -0.57 -6.07 24.25
C ASN A 742 0.95 -5.85 24.16
N PHE A 743 1.39 -4.78 23.49
CA PHE A 743 2.81 -4.48 23.26
C PHE A 743 3.40 -3.62 24.37
N MET A 744 2.61 -2.70 24.95
CA MET A 744 3.05 -1.84 26.05
C MET A 744 3.67 -2.65 27.19
N ASN A 745 3.04 -3.76 27.60
CA ASN A 745 3.53 -4.59 28.70
C ASN A 745 4.84 -5.32 28.37
N ILE A 746 5.02 -5.75 27.12
CA ILE A 746 6.22 -6.48 26.67
C ILE A 746 7.39 -5.50 26.53
N GLU A 747 7.14 -4.33 25.95
CA GLU A 747 8.17 -3.32 25.73
C GLU A 747 8.64 -2.70 27.06
N ASP A 748 7.73 -2.44 28.00
CA ASP A 748 8.08 -1.97 29.36
C ASP A 748 9.08 -2.95 30.04
N VAL A 749 8.91 -4.27 29.84
CA VAL A 749 9.84 -5.31 30.35
C VAL A 749 11.19 -5.28 29.62
N ILE A 750 11.20 -5.07 28.30
CA ILE A 750 12.44 -4.99 27.50
C ILE A 750 13.24 -3.74 27.87
N ILE A 751 12.59 -2.58 28.00
CA ILE A 751 13.21 -1.32 28.41
C ILE A 751 13.77 -1.44 29.83
N ALA A 752 13.02 -2.03 30.77
CA ALA A 752 13.51 -2.27 32.12
C ALA A 752 14.75 -3.19 32.15
N LYS A 753 14.80 -4.23 31.32
CA LYS A 753 15.97 -5.09 31.17
C LYS A 753 17.18 -4.36 30.56
N LYS A 754 16.96 -3.49 29.57
CA LYS A 754 18.02 -2.67 28.97
C LYS A 754 18.58 -1.68 29.99
N ARG A 755 17.74 -0.97 30.75
CA ARG A 755 18.18 -0.05 31.82
C ARG A 755 19.01 -0.77 32.89
N LYS A 756 18.54 -1.94 33.37
CA LYS A 756 19.31 -2.76 34.32
C LYS A 756 20.68 -3.21 33.78
N ARG A 757 20.78 -3.53 32.49
CA ARG A 757 22.07 -3.88 31.87
C ARG A 757 23.03 -2.68 31.79
N VAL A 758 22.52 -1.51 31.45
CA VAL A 758 23.33 -0.27 31.40
C VAL A 758 23.80 0.10 32.82
N GLU A 759 22.91 0.06 33.80
CA GLU A 759 23.25 0.30 35.21
C GLU A 759 24.28 -0.72 35.74
N GLN A 760 24.19 -2.00 35.34
CA GLN A 760 25.22 -3.01 35.67
C GLN A 760 26.56 -2.74 34.98
N MET A 761 26.56 -2.33 33.71
CA MET A 761 27.80 -2.00 33.00
C MET A 761 28.48 -0.75 33.58
N GLU A 762 27.71 0.27 33.96
CA GLU A 762 28.22 1.47 34.63
C GLU A 762 28.72 1.17 36.05
N ALA A 763 28.07 0.26 36.77
CA ALA A 763 28.54 -0.21 38.08
C ALA A 763 29.85 -1.02 37.98
N ASP A 764 29.98 -1.89 36.97
CA ASP A 764 31.21 -2.67 36.75
C ASP A 764 32.40 -1.79 36.33
N LEU A 765 32.15 -0.69 35.60
CA LEU A 765 33.17 0.32 35.27
C LEU A 765 33.65 1.13 36.49
N SER A 766 32.85 1.19 37.56
CA SER A 766 33.16 1.90 38.80
C SER A 766 33.90 1.04 39.85
N HIS A 767 34.23 -0.21 39.53
CA HIS A 767 34.88 -1.17 40.45
C HIS A 767 36.29 -1.61 40.04
N HIS A 768 36.95 -0.88 39.14
CA HIS A 768 38.40 -0.98 38.96
C HIS A 768 39.11 0.07 39.84
N PRO A 769 39.83 -0.33 40.91
CA PRO A 769 40.76 0.58 41.57
C PRO A 769 42.02 0.73 40.72
N GLU A 770 42.54 1.97 40.69
CA GLU A 770 43.76 2.41 40.00
C GLU A 770 45.00 1.52 40.21
#